data_AF-A0A5D0QZR2-F1
#
_entry.id   AF-A0A5D0QZR2-F1
#
_cell.length_a   1.000
_cell.length_b   1.000
_cell.length_c   1.000
_cell.angle_alpha   90.00
_cell.angle_beta   90.00
_cell.angle_gamma   90.00
#
_symmetry.space_group_name_H-M   'P 1'
#
loop_
_entity.id
_entity.type
_entity.pdbx_description
1 polymer ?
#
loop_
_entity_poly.entity_id
_entity_poly.type
_entity_poly.pdbx_seq_one_letter_code
_entity_poly.pdbx_strand_id
1 'polypeptide(L)'
;MNLKPTIMFCVLLCACFFANAQIINTGVLKISTNSNVYFEEEYTNTVAGNHVSNGNLYLNNSFINHGATSATAGTTYFKSASNNFLNLSGSAENANFYNLEIDITPEGLKGVSVADEFLVQVENALNLKSGDLRLTGEAQLIQEHSGVDANTINSGKLILDQQGTVSPFQYDYWSSPVNNGGTFSFMGGKFDGTDSSLNPFNPTQIGFTTDREGLPSSVDGSGNVTTALSISSRWLYKYARESGAYSEWIRLNSGSILNPGEGYTMKGANASGPEQNYVFYGAPNNGDYTFPITVGQEILLGNPYPSALDATKFITDNDGVLEALYFWVDGGSTSHILSDYLGGYSIRNKTGGSIPSIPSPLISGIGTSGTVGIPSQYVPVGKGFFIKSIGSGDIIFNNSQRFFKLEEARLNVNDKYIRIGYEDPEGFHRQLLLGFMPDSSADLNYNPGYDAIQMMSRDDDMFFIIEEDETKRYAIQGVDGFSEFLEFPIGLVISETGSHYLMLDDVENFEETIYLKDNVLDTTYNLSESDFEINLPAGFYSDRFSIVFQPAETLSTPEVELDKTLVFYNGQNQIVVSNPNNLEITGVEIYNILGQHILSVTKNLTNQNKVLIPFNESTGVYMVVLKTNNAQKSTKILKY
;
A
#
# COMPACT_ATOMS: atom_id res chain seq x y z
N MET A 1 20.26 96.30 2.64
CA MET A 1 19.85 95.39 1.54
C MET A 1 20.49 94.04 1.84
N ASN A 2 19.74 93.15 2.49
CA ASN A 2 20.24 91.86 3.00
C ASN A 2 20.19 90.82 1.88
N LEU A 3 21.36 90.38 1.39
CA LEU A 3 21.47 89.19 0.57
C LEU A 3 21.92 88.02 1.44
N LYS A 4 21.05 87.00 1.55
CA LYS A 4 21.38 85.67 2.08
C LYS A 4 22.11 84.87 1.00
N PRO A 5 23.20 84.14 1.33
CA PRO A 5 23.59 82.96 0.58
C PRO A 5 23.00 81.71 1.27
N THR A 6 22.13 81.02 0.55
CA THR A 6 21.58 79.71 0.92
C THR A 6 22.70 78.68 0.84
N ILE A 7 23.08 78.06 1.97
CA ILE A 7 23.95 76.88 2.00
C ILE A 7 23.07 75.68 1.68
N MET A 8 23.23 75.11 0.49
CA MET A 8 22.59 73.86 0.08
C MET A 8 23.40 72.71 0.66
N PHE A 9 22.86 72.04 1.68
CA PHE A 9 23.41 70.79 2.21
C PHE A 9 22.98 69.65 1.26
N CYS A 10 23.87 69.24 0.35
CA CYS A 10 23.71 67.96 -0.35
C CYS A 10 24.07 66.83 0.61
N VAL A 11 23.06 66.23 1.24
CA VAL A 11 23.21 64.92 1.88
C VAL A 11 23.29 63.88 0.76
N LEU A 12 24.49 63.37 0.48
CA LEU A 12 24.64 62.15 -0.31
C LEU A 12 24.12 61.00 0.55
N LEU A 13 22.89 60.55 0.29
CA LEU A 13 22.36 59.32 0.86
C LEU A 13 23.09 58.16 0.16
N CYS A 14 24.22 57.72 0.71
CA CYS A 14 24.83 56.45 0.32
C CYS A 14 23.90 55.33 0.81
N ALA A 15 22.99 54.88 -0.04
CA ALA A 15 22.32 53.60 0.13
C ALA A 15 23.39 52.51 0.03
N CYS A 16 23.91 52.06 1.18
CA CYS A 16 24.70 50.84 1.24
C CYS A 16 23.73 49.69 0.94
N PHE A 17 23.69 49.26 -0.32
CA PHE A 17 23.14 47.96 -0.65
C PHE A 17 24.04 46.93 0.02
N PHE A 18 23.58 46.34 1.12
CA PHE A 18 24.15 45.11 1.64
C PHE A 18 23.83 44.02 0.61
N ALA A 19 24.72 43.83 -0.36
CA ALA A 19 24.69 42.64 -1.19
C ALA A 19 25.12 41.48 -0.29
N ASN A 20 24.23 40.52 -0.05
CA ASN A 20 24.63 39.25 0.55
C ASN A 20 25.60 38.58 -0.43
N ALA A 21 26.82 38.30 0.01
CA ALA A 21 27.75 37.54 -0.80
C ALA A 21 27.21 36.11 -0.95
N GLN A 22 27.28 35.56 -2.16
CA GLN A 22 26.82 34.20 -2.46
C GLN A 22 27.73 33.60 -3.53
N ILE A 23 27.95 32.30 -3.47
CA ILE A 23 28.67 31.54 -4.49
C ILE A 23 27.64 30.86 -5.37
N ILE A 24 27.61 31.19 -6.67
CA ILE A 24 26.62 30.66 -7.60
C ILE A 24 27.33 29.90 -8.72
N ASN A 25 27.07 28.60 -8.82
CA ASN A 25 27.48 27.81 -9.98
C ASN A 25 26.38 27.82 -11.05
N THR A 26 26.66 28.45 -12.18
CA THR A 26 25.75 28.51 -13.35
C THR A 26 26.17 27.59 -14.51
N GLY A 27 27.23 26.80 -14.33
CA GLY A 27 27.77 25.90 -15.34
C GLY A 27 28.44 24.70 -14.68
N VAL A 28 29.67 24.38 -15.07
CA VAL A 28 30.40 23.24 -14.48
C VAL A 28 31.38 23.73 -13.41
N LEU A 29 31.16 23.31 -12.16
CA LEU A 29 32.13 23.46 -11.08
C LEU A 29 32.72 22.08 -10.76
N LYS A 30 34.01 21.89 -11.05
CA LYS A 30 34.72 20.63 -10.78
C LYS A 30 35.81 20.83 -9.73
N ILE A 31 35.68 20.12 -8.61
CA ILE A 31 36.72 20.01 -7.59
C ILE A 31 37.47 18.69 -7.83
N SER A 32 38.75 18.79 -8.18
CA SER A 32 39.57 17.63 -8.48
C SER A 32 40.05 16.92 -7.22
N THR A 33 40.41 15.65 -7.34
CA THR A 33 41.03 14.87 -6.25
C THR A 33 42.24 15.60 -5.67
N ASN A 34 42.42 15.51 -4.34
CA ASN A 34 43.48 16.20 -3.58
C ASN A 34 43.40 17.73 -3.54
N SER A 35 42.31 18.34 -4.04
CA SER A 35 42.04 19.77 -3.85
C SER A 35 41.24 20.02 -2.57
N ASN A 36 41.47 21.18 -1.95
CA ASN A 36 40.61 21.72 -0.89
C ASN A 36 39.99 23.03 -1.38
N VAL A 37 38.67 23.15 -1.30
CA VAL A 37 37.91 24.36 -1.68
C VAL A 37 37.06 24.79 -0.50
N TYR A 38 37.06 26.09 -0.20
CA TYR A 38 36.35 26.66 0.95
C TYR A 38 35.33 27.69 0.46
N PHE A 39 34.07 27.47 0.83
CA PHE A 39 32.95 28.36 0.59
C PHE A 39 32.49 28.94 1.93
N GLU A 40 32.82 30.21 2.14
CA GLU A 40 32.46 30.94 3.36
C GLU A 40 31.00 31.41 3.38
N GLU A 41 30.47 31.65 2.18
CA GLU A 41 29.11 32.13 1.94
C GLU A 41 28.22 31.02 1.39
N GLU A 42 26.91 31.26 1.34
CA GLU A 42 25.94 30.30 0.81
C GLU A 42 26.30 29.87 -0.62
N TYR A 43 26.23 28.57 -0.87
CA TYR A 43 26.49 27.98 -2.18
C TYR A 43 25.16 27.63 -2.86
N THR A 44 24.94 28.16 -4.06
CA THR A 44 23.83 27.77 -4.93
C THR A 44 24.34 27.12 -6.19
N ASN A 45 23.96 25.87 -6.43
CA ASN A 45 24.10 25.20 -7.71
C ASN A 45 22.79 25.39 -8.49
N THR A 46 22.80 26.16 -9.59
CA THR A 46 21.56 26.47 -10.31
C THR A 46 21.07 25.27 -11.12
N VAL A 47 19.88 25.38 -11.72
CA VAL A 47 19.31 24.34 -12.60
C VAL A 47 20.26 23.97 -13.76
N ALA A 48 21.01 24.93 -14.29
CA ALA A 48 22.02 24.69 -15.33
C ALA A 48 23.39 24.24 -14.76
N GLY A 49 23.53 24.26 -13.44
CA GLY A 49 24.74 23.92 -12.71
C GLY A 49 24.97 22.42 -12.64
N ASN A 50 26.22 22.02 -12.90
CA ASN A 50 26.74 20.69 -12.67
C ASN A 50 27.94 20.78 -11.70
N HIS A 51 27.73 20.30 -10.49
CA HIS A 51 28.75 20.26 -9.44
C HIS A 51 29.38 18.87 -9.37
N VAL A 52 30.69 18.78 -9.62
CA VAL A 52 31.45 17.54 -9.55
C VAL A 52 32.51 17.67 -8.45
N SER A 53 32.31 17.00 -7.31
CA SER A 53 33.20 17.10 -6.15
C SER A 53 33.97 15.80 -5.92
N ASN A 54 35.16 15.69 -6.52
CA ASN A 54 36.07 14.57 -6.28
C ASN A 54 37.19 14.91 -5.27
N GLY A 55 37.24 16.16 -4.79
CA GLY A 55 38.15 16.63 -3.75
C GLY A 55 37.40 17.02 -2.48
N ASN A 56 38.04 17.82 -1.63
CA ASN A 56 37.42 18.30 -0.40
C ASN A 56 36.73 19.64 -0.62
N LEU A 57 35.45 19.72 -0.25
CA LEU A 57 34.65 20.94 -0.25
C LEU A 57 34.25 21.28 1.17
N TYR A 58 34.62 22.47 1.66
CA TYR A 58 34.25 22.98 2.97
C TYR A 58 33.17 24.05 2.80
N LEU A 59 31.99 23.78 3.34
CA LEU A 59 30.83 24.66 3.35
C LEU A 59 30.66 25.24 4.75
N ASN A 60 30.93 26.54 4.91
CA ASN A 60 30.67 27.26 6.16
C ASN A 60 29.21 27.72 6.26
N ASN A 61 28.44 27.66 5.17
CA ASN A 61 27.07 28.14 5.07
C ASN A 61 26.17 27.13 4.31
N SER A 62 24.89 27.46 4.14
CA SER A 62 23.88 26.61 3.50
C SER A 62 24.23 26.25 2.05
N PHE A 63 23.72 25.10 1.59
CA PHE A 63 23.85 24.63 0.21
C PHE A 63 22.47 24.46 -0.42
N ILE A 64 22.22 25.19 -1.51
CA ILE A 64 21.00 25.11 -2.29
C ILE A 64 21.32 24.42 -3.63
N ASN A 65 20.82 23.21 -3.84
CA ASN A 65 20.99 22.46 -5.07
C ASN A 65 19.72 22.47 -5.94
N HIS A 66 19.78 23.15 -7.06
CA HIS A 66 18.78 23.10 -8.13
C HIS A 66 19.23 22.28 -9.34
N GLY A 67 20.50 21.87 -9.38
CA GLY A 67 21.12 21.23 -10.54
C GLY A 67 21.70 19.85 -10.26
N ALA A 68 22.58 19.39 -11.15
CA ALA A 68 23.23 18.09 -11.01
C ALA A 68 24.38 18.15 -10.01
N THR A 69 24.53 17.10 -9.21
CA THR A 69 25.66 16.87 -8.32
C THR A 69 26.23 15.47 -8.58
N SER A 70 27.55 15.30 -8.50
CA SER A 70 28.19 13.98 -8.55
C SER A 70 29.53 14.02 -7.83
N ALA A 71 29.95 12.87 -7.32
CA ALA A 71 31.22 12.68 -6.66
C ALA A 71 31.67 11.22 -6.86
N THR A 72 32.97 10.97 -6.87
CA THR A 72 33.56 9.61 -6.93
C THR A 72 34.72 9.45 -5.94
N ALA A 73 35.03 10.53 -5.21
CA ALA A 73 36.09 10.63 -4.22
C ALA A 73 35.88 11.90 -3.39
N GLY A 74 36.73 12.11 -2.37
CA GLY A 74 36.75 13.36 -1.60
C GLY A 74 35.66 13.43 -0.52
N THR A 75 35.58 14.58 0.14
CA THR A 75 34.64 14.78 1.25
C THR A 75 34.03 16.16 1.18
N THR A 76 32.70 16.23 1.26
CA THR A 76 32.00 17.49 1.51
C THR A 76 31.81 17.67 3.01
N TYR A 77 32.27 18.79 3.53
CA TYR A 77 32.19 19.16 4.95
C TYR A 77 31.17 20.28 5.11
N PHE A 78 30.08 20.05 5.83
CA PHE A 78 29.33 21.13 6.46
C PHE A 78 30.03 21.50 7.75
N LYS A 79 30.86 22.54 7.69
CA LYS A 79 31.77 22.89 8.76
C LYS A 79 31.69 24.37 9.07
N SER A 80 31.14 24.69 10.24
CA SER A 80 31.04 26.07 10.71
C SER A 80 31.40 26.20 12.18
N ALA A 81 32.13 27.27 12.48
CA ALA A 81 32.41 27.74 13.83
C ALA A 81 31.66 29.04 14.17
N SER A 82 30.84 29.54 13.25
CA SER A 82 30.08 30.79 13.39
C SER A 82 28.57 30.62 13.19
N ASN A 83 28.17 29.68 12.33
CA ASN A 83 26.77 29.40 12.04
C ASN A 83 26.30 28.22 12.89
N ASN A 84 25.28 28.44 13.71
CA ASN A 84 24.72 27.39 14.57
C ASN A 84 23.94 26.35 13.78
N PHE A 85 23.50 26.72 12.56
CA PHE A 85 22.53 26.00 11.76
C PHE A 85 22.75 26.25 10.27
N LEU A 86 22.77 25.18 9.47
CA LEU A 86 22.86 25.25 8.00
C LEU A 86 21.69 24.50 7.36
N ASN A 87 21.34 24.87 6.12
CA ASN A 87 20.33 24.17 5.33
C ASN A 87 20.95 23.47 4.12
N LEU A 88 20.42 22.29 3.80
CA LEU A 88 20.56 21.61 2.52
C LEU A 88 19.17 21.55 1.88
N SER A 89 19.01 22.21 0.74
CA SER A 89 17.71 22.34 0.08
C SER A 89 17.85 22.53 -1.42
N GLY A 90 16.73 22.73 -2.12
CA GLY A 90 16.70 23.14 -3.52
C GLY A 90 15.85 22.22 -4.38
N SER A 91 15.48 22.71 -5.56
CA SER A 91 14.50 22.08 -6.45
C SER A 91 15.03 20.89 -7.24
N ALA A 92 16.29 20.47 -7.02
CA ALA A 92 16.76 19.19 -7.54
C ALA A 92 16.25 18.01 -6.70
N GLU A 93 15.79 18.28 -5.47
CA GLU A 93 15.32 17.26 -4.52
C GLU A 93 16.37 16.17 -4.21
N ASN A 94 17.63 16.44 -4.54
CA ASN A 94 18.74 15.53 -4.26
C ASN A 94 20.08 16.29 -4.11
N ALA A 95 21.02 15.69 -3.38
CA ALA A 95 22.43 16.02 -3.43
C ALA A 95 23.30 14.76 -3.26
N ASN A 96 24.28 14.60 -4.15
CA ASN A 96 25.19 13.45 -4.18
C ASN A 96 26.54 13.81 -3.57
N PHE A 97 26.99 13.00 -2.62
CA PHE A 97 28.27 13.12 -1.94
C PHE A 97 29.01 11.79 -1.97
N TYR A 98 30.33 11.81 -2.10
CA TYR A 98 31.13 10.59 -1.90
C TYR A 98 31.30 10.30 -0.40
N ASN A 99 31.88 11.25 0.33
CA ASN A 99 31.78 11.31 1.79
C ASN A 99 31.10 12.62 2.22
N LEU A 100 30.38 12.56 3.34
CA LEU A 100 29.75 13.71 3.98
C LEU A 100 30.21 13.82 5.43
N GLU A 101 30.69 14.99 5.85
CA GLU A 101 31.05 15.27 7.25
C GLU A 101 30.27 16.48 7.78
N ILE A 102 29.74 16.37 8.99
CA ILE A 102 29.10 17.46 9.73
C ILE A 102 29.96 17.82 10.95
N ASP A 103 30.43 19.06 10.98
CA ASP A 103 31.30 19.64 12.02
C ASP A 103 30.85 21.07 12.34
N ILE A 104 29.65 21.20 12.92
CA ILE A 104 29.07 22.45 13.42
C ILE A 104 29.39 22.56 14.92
N THR A 105 30.12 23.60 15.30
CA THR A 105 30.75 23.75 16.62
C THR A 105 30.31 24.93 17.51
N PRO A 106 29.53 25.92 17.06
CA PRO A 106 29.01 26.95 17.96
C PRO A 106 28.16 26.42 19.13
N GLU A 107 28.17 27.15 20.25
CA GLU A 107 27.36 26.84 21.43
C GLU A 107 25.85 26.94 21.11
N GLY A 108 25.07 25.93 21.50
CA GLY A 108 23.64 25.81 21.15
C GLY A 108 23.33 25.03 19.87
N LEU A 109 24.36 24.36 19.28
CA LEU A 109 24.36 23.32 18.23
C LEU A 109 23.01 23.01 17.57
N LYS A 110 22.84 23.35 16.28
CA LYS A 110 21.70 22.89 15.47
C LYS A 110 22.09 22.13 14.20
N GLY A 111 23.37 21.91 13.88
CA GLY A 111 23.72 21.02 12.76
C GLY A 111 23.20 21.47 11.38
N VAL A 112 22.82 20.50 10.55
CA VAL A 112 22.32 20.69 9.18
C VAL A 112 20.88 20.20 9.08
N SER A 113 19.95 21.03 8.62
CA SER A 113 18.61 20.58 8.22
C SER A 113 18.55 20.34 6.73
N VAL A 114 18.06 19.16 6.39
CA VAL A 114 17.68 18.78 5.04
C VAL A 114 16.21 19.16 4.85
N ALA A 115 15.92 19.80 3.73
CA ALA A 115 14.57 20.18 3.34
C ALA A 115 13.68 18.94 3.13
N ASP A 116 12.37 19.14 3.19
CA ASP A 116 11.38 18.10 2.85
C ASP A 116 11.57 17.54 1.45
N GLU A 117 11.11 16.30 1.24
CA GLU A 117 11.15 15.58 -0.04
C GLU A 117 12.56 15.55 -0.69
N PHE A 118 13.62 15.58 0.12
CA PHE A 118 14.99 15.72 -0.38
C PHE A 118 15.85 14.49 -0.09
N LEU A 119 16.53 14.01 -1.13
CA LEU A 119 17.49 12.90 -1.05
C LEU A 119 18.89 13.38 -0.70
N VAL A 120 19.44 12.89 0.40
CA VAL A 120 20.88 12.92 0.67
C VAL A 120 21.50 11.59 0.28
N GLN A 121 22.24 11.56 -0.82
CA GLN A 121 22.91 10.37 -1.30
C GLN A 121 24.40 10.43 -0.93
N VAL A 122 24.87 9.44 -0.18
CA VAL A 122 26.26 9.32 0.28
C VAL A 122 26.84 7.99 -0.18
N GLU A 123 27.75 8.03 -1.14
CA GLU A 123 28.27 6.82 -1.80
C GLU A 123 29.12 5.97 -0.85
N ASN A 124 29.91 6.59 0.04
CA ASN A 124 30.87 5.89 0.91
C ASN A 124 30.56 6.08 2.40
N ALA A 125 30.87 7.23 3.00
CA ALA A 125 30.78 7.39 4.46
C ALA A 125 30.15 8.71 4.91
N LEU A 126 29.32 8.62 5.95
CA LEU A 126 28.81 9.76 6.71
C LEU A 126 29.57 9.87 8.04
N ASN A 127 30.13 11.05 8.30
CA ASN A 127 30.82 11.39 9.54
C ASN A 127 30.05 12.48 10.31
N LEU A 128 29.45 12.11 11.45
CA LEU A 128 28.78 13.04 12.35
C LEU A 128 29.73 13.42 13.49
N LYS A 129 30.64 14.36 13.20
CA LYS A 129 31.71 14.75 14.12
C LYS A 129 31.20 15.68 15.23
N SER A 130 30.46 16.72 14.86
CA SER A 130 29.78 17.66 15.77
C SER A 130 28.60 18.30 15.04
N GLY A 131 27.45 18.39 15.71
CA GLY A 131 26.20 18.83 15.10
C GLY A 131 25.43 17.68 14.44
N ASP A 132 24.11 17.84 14.38
CA ASP A 132 23.18 16.80 13.96
C ASP A 132 22.82 16.94 12.46
N LEU A 133 22.35 15.86 11.85
CA LEU A 133 21.70 15.85 10.54
C LEU A 133 20.20 15.65 10.75
N ARG A 134 19.40 16.65 10.41
CA ARG A 134 17.93 16.58 10.51
C ARG A 134 17.32 16.34 9.14
N LEU A 135 16.60 15.24 9.00
CA LEU A 135 15.73 14.98 7.85
C LEU A 135 14.35 15.55 8.21
N THR A 136 13.83 16.44 7.35
CA THR A 136 12.50 17.04 7.54
C THR A 136 11.52 16.33 6.62
N GLY A 137 10.29 16.09 7.10
CA GLY A 137 9.23 15.43 6.33
C GLY A 137 9.71 14.11 5.71
N GLU A 138 9.55 13.98 4.39
CA GLU A 138 9.90 12.79 3.62
C GLU A 138 11.36 12.76 3.12
N ALA A 139 12.24 13.60 3.68
CA ALA A 139 13.66 13.56 3.36
C ALA A 139 14.30 12.22 3.77
N GLN A 140 15.22 11.73 2.93
CA GLN A 140 15.85 10.42 3.13
C GLN A 140 17.35 10.49 3.00
N LEU A 141 18.04 9.62 3.75
CA LEU A 141 19.47 9.38 3.61
C LEU A 141 19.66 8.01 2.96
N ILE A 142 20.35 7.96 1.82
CA ILE A 142 20.72 6.71 1.14
C ILE A 142 22.22 6.57 1.10
N GLN A 143 22.69 5.35 1.41
CA GLN A 143 24.07 4.95 1.24
C GLN A 143 24.09 3.68 0.40
N GLU A 144 24.94 3.66 -0.63
CA GLU A 144 24.91 2.62 -1.68
C GLU A 144 26.15 1.72 -1.68
N HIS A 145 27.05 1.87 -0.71
CA HIS A 145 28.21 0.97 -0.59
C HIS A 145 27.78 -0.44 -0.16
N SER A 146 28.59 -1.42 -0.55
CA SER A 146 28.44 -2.81 -0.10
C SER A 146 29.14 -3.04 1.25
N GLY A 147 28.64 -4.03 2.00
CA GLY A 147 29.29 -4.51 3.21
C GLY A 147 28.96 -3.72 4.47
N VAL A 148 29.89 -3.73 5.42
CA VAL A 148 29.69 -3.19 6.77
C VAL A 148 29.61 -1.68 6.79
N ASP A 149 29.00 -1.15 7.86
CA ASP A 149 28.89 0.27 8.13
C ASP A 149 30.25 1.00 8.05
N ALA A 150 30.34 2.00 7.17
CA ALA A 150 31.51 2.87 7.01
C ALA A 150 31.38 4.21 7.77
N ASN A 151 30.26 4.43 8.48
CA ASN A 151 29.98 5.68 9.16
C ASN A 151 30.85 5.87 10.41
N THR A 152 31.14 7.13 10.72
CA THR A 152 31.84 7.52 11.96
C THR A 152 30.97 8.48 12.74
N ILE A 153 30.58 8.11 13.96
CA ILE A 153 29.65 8.88 14.77
C ILE A 153 30.31 9.27 16.08
N ASN A 154 30.50 10.57 16.29
CA ASN A 154 31.03 11.12 17.54
C ASN A 154 29.88 11.71 18.36
N SER A 155 29.75 13.03 18.41
CA SER A 155 28.69 13.69 19.18
C SER A 155 27.40 13.91 18.38
N GLY A 156 27.47 14.05 17.06
CA GLY A 156 26.32 14.29 16.19
C GLY A 156 25.37 13.10 16.06
N LYS A 157 24.16 13.36 15.59
CA LYS A 157 23.05 12.40 15.46
C LYS A 157 22.27 12.64 14.17
N LEU A 158 21.73 11.57 13.59
CA LEU A 158 20.62 11.65 12.65
C LEU A 158 19.33 11.87 13.44
N ILE A 159 18.50 12.79 12.97
CA ILE A 159 17.18 13.10 13.50
C ILE A 159 16.15 12.96 12.38
N LEU A 160 15.12 12.17 12.58
CA LEU A 160 14.00 12.07 11.66
C LEU A 160 12.70 11.75 12.40
N ASP A 161 11.59 12.20 11.84
CA ASP A 161 10.26 12.02 12.42
C ASP A 161 9.56 10.83 11.78
N GLN A 162 8.71 10.14 12.55
CA GLN A 162 7.79 9.12 12.07
C GLN A 162 6.49 9.15 12.86
N GLN A 163 5.37 8.91 12.16
CA GLN A 163 4.03 9.00 12.73
C GLN A 163 3.42 7.62 12.99
N GLY A 164 2.68 7.51 14.09
CA GLY A 164 1.93 6.30 14.45
C GLY A 164 0.52 6.61 14.91
N THR A 165 -0.20 5.56 15.29
CA THR A 165 -1.55 5.65 15.84
C THR A 165 -1.62 6.50 17.10
N VAL A 166 -2.72 7.25 17.25
CA VAL A 166 -2.97 8.06 18.45
C VAL A 166 -3.58 7.25 19.58
N SER A 167 -4.37 6.24 19.24
CA SER A 167 -5.16 5.48 20.21
C SER A 167 -4.27 4.59 21.08
N PRO A 168 -4.48 4.58 22.40
CA PRO A 168 -3.74 3.72 23.31
C PRO A 168 -4.16 2.25 23.20
N PHE A 169 -5.17 1.94 22.38
CA PHE A 169 -5.66 0.59 22.12
C PHE A 169 -5.08 -0.01 20.84
N GLN A 170 -4.55 0.82 19.94
CA GLN A 170 -4.08 0.40 18.62
C GLN A 170 -2.57 0.18 18.64
N TYR A 171 -2.11 -0.84 17.91
CA TYR A 171 -0.69 -1.12 17.79
C TYR A 171 -0.11 -0.55 16.50
N ASP A 172 1.07 0.03 16.65
CA ASP A 172 2.02 0.26 15.59
C ASP A 172 3.16 -0.75 15.67
N TYR A 173 3.64 -1.17 14.51
CA TYR A 173 4.76 -2.09 14.36
C TYR A 173 5.92 -1.31 13.76
N TRP A 174 7.03 -1.31 14.48
CA TRP A 174 8.16 -0.43 14.23
C TRP A 174 9.44 -1.22 14.06
N SER A 175 10.42 -0.62 13.41
CA SER A 175 11.85 -0.92 13.49
C SER A 175 12.58 0.41 13.65
N SER A 176 13.84 0.38 14.09
CA SER A 176 14.62 1.61 14.24
C SER A 176 15.47 1.87 13.00
N PRO A 177 15.40 3.08 12.40
CA PRO A 177 16.32 3.54 11.35
C PRO A 177 17.67 4.01 11.91
N VAL A 178 17.80 4.09 13.23
CA VAL A 178 18.98 4.56 13.95
C VAL A 178 19.44 3.56 15.02
N ASN A 179 20.67 3.72 15.50
CA ASN A 179 21.22 3.00 16.63
C ASN A 179 21.96 3.94 17.61
N ASN A 180 22.22 3.44 18.81
CA ASN A 180 22.96 4.10 19.88
C ASN A 180 24.16 3.23 20.26
N GLY A 181 25.13 3.11 19.35
CA GLY A 181 26.34 2.31 19.57
C GLY A 181 26.25 0.88 19.03
N GLY A 182 25.66 0.72 17.84
CA GLY A 182 25.47 -0.56 17.15
C GLY A 182 24.14 -1.25 17.44
N THR A 183 23.41 -0.80 18.46
CA THR A 183 22.08 -1.29 18.82
C THR A 183 21.15 -0.14 19.19
N PHE A 184 19.84 -0.31 19.03
CA PHE A 184 18.82 0.66 19.43
C PHE A 184 18.30 0.40 20.84
N SER A 185 18.04 1.47 21.58
CA SER A 185 17.22 1.47 22.79
C SER A 185 16.24 2.65 22.75
N PHE A 186 15.07 2.49 23.36
CA PHE A 186 14.08 3.57 23.37
C PHE A 186 14.60 4.82 24.12
N MET A 187 15.20 4.61 25.30
CA MET A 187 15.91 5.68 25.99
C MET A 187 17.12 6.12 25.16
N GLY A 188 17.18 7.42 24.82
CA GLY A 188 18.23 8.00 23.99
C GLY A 188 18.09 7.75 22.49
N GLY A 189 17.11 6.94 22.05
CA GLY A 189 16.88 6.61 20.64
C GLY A 189 15.53 7.08 20.09
N LYS A 190 14.49 7.18 20.93
CA LYS A 190 13.14 7.63 20.55
C LYS A 190 12.65 8.75 21.46
N PHE A 191 12.16 9.82 20.86
CA PHE A 191 11.80 11.07 21.50
C PHE A 191 10.40 11.52 21.08
N ASP A 192 9.84 12.46 21.85
CA ASP A 192 8.57 13.10 21.56
C ASP A 192 8.75 14.03 20.34
N GLY A 193 7.88 13.85 19.35
CA GLY A 193 7.89 14.65 18.12
C GLY A 193 6.86 15.77 18.09
N THR A 194 6.07 15.99 19.15
CA THR A 194 4.94 16.93 19.11
C THR A 194 5.36 18.36 18.72
N ASP A 195 6.52 18.82 19.15
CA ASP A 195 7.04 20.16 18.83
C ASP A 195 8.24 20.15 17.88
N SER A 196 8.43 19.08 17.10
CA SER A 196 9.60 18.90 16.22
C SER A 196 9.76 20.02 15.18
N SER A 197 8.67 20.67 14.77
CA SER A 197 8.72 21.84 13.88
C SER A 197 9.23 23.12 14.56
N LEU A 198 9.02 23.26 15.87
CA LEU A 198 9.50 24.38 16.68
C LEU A 198 10.92 24.14 17.20
N ASN A 199 11.20 22.89 17.59
CA ASN A 199 12.44 22.45 18.23
C ASN A 199 13.13 21.30 17.45
N PRO A 200 13.47 21.47 16.15
CA PRO A 200 13.90 20.38 15.27
C PRO A 200 15.19 19.65 15.66
N PHE A 201 16.01 20.26 16.51
CA PHE A 201 17.29 19.73 17.00
C PHE A 201 17.32 19.47 18.51
N ASN A 202 16.20 19.69 19.21
CA ASN A 202 16.15 19.52 20.65
C ASN A 202 14.85 18.79 21.04
N PRO A 203 14.64 17.57 20.54
CA PRO A 203 13.45 16.79 20.87
C PRO A 203 13.48 16.40 22.36
N THR A 204 12.31 16.30 22.98
CA THR A 204 12.20 15.94 24.41
C THR A 204 12.08 14.42 24.57
N GLN A 205 12.88 13.81 25.45
CA GLN A 205 12.88 12.36 25.66
C GLN A 205 11.49 11.88 26.12
N ILE A 206 10.94 10.86 25.45
CA ILE A 206 9.67 10.25 25.87
C ILE A 206 9.77 9.66 27.28
N GLY A 207 8.67 9.72 28.01
CA GLY A 207 8.48 9.01 29.27
C GLY A 207 8.01 7.58 29.07
N PHE A 208 7.98 6.82 30.16
CA PHE A 208 7.44 5.46 30.20
C PHE A 208 6.51 5.29 31.39
N THR A 209 5.40 4.61 31.17
CA THR A 209 4.48 4.21 32.23
C THR A 209 4.31 2.69 32.30
N THR A 210 3.92 2.21 33.48
CA THR A 210 3.46 0.83 33.71
C THR A 210 1.94 0.71 33.66
N ASP A 211 1.22 1.79 33.41
CA ASP A 211 -0.22 1.78 33.19
C ASP A 211 -0.56 1.14 31.85
N ARG A 212 -1.85 0.88 31.63
CA ARG A 212 -2.32 0.30 30.35
C ARG A 212 -2.28 1.31 29.22
N GLU A 213 -2.34 2.60 29.48
CA GLU A 213 -2.40 3.60 28.41
C GLU A 213 -1.19 4.52 28.49
N GLY A 214 -0.67 4.90 27.32
CA GLY A 214 0.25 6.01 27.23
C GLY A 214 -0.45 7.34 27.52
N LEU A 215 0.34 8.37 27.83
CA LEU A 215 -0.16 9.73 28.07
C LEU A 215 0.37 10.66 26.98
N PRO A 216 -0.44 11.62 26.51
CA PRO A 216 0.00 12.56 25.50
C PRO A 216 0.98 13.58 26.09
N SER A 217 1.71 14.24 25.20
CA SER A 217 2.53 15.39 25.56
C SER A 217 1.68 16.56 26.06
N SER A 218 2.19 17.31 27.03
CA SER A 218 1.63 18.61 27.43
C SER A 218 2.44 19.75 26.83
N VAL A 219 1.76 20.70 26.18
CA VAL A 219 2.39 21.84 25.52
C VAL A 219 2.02 23.18 26.18
N ASP A 220 2.89 24.18 26.04
CA ASP A 220 2.57 25.56 26.42
C ASP A 220 1.67 26.26 25.39
N GLY A 221 1.31 27.52 25.63
CA GLY A 221 0.46 28.29 24.70
C GLY A 221 1.11 28.61 23.35
N SER A 222 2.41 28.32 23.17
CA SER A 222 3.14 28.44 21.91
C SER A 222 3.39 27.09 21.23
N GLY A 223 2.94 25.98 21.82
CA GLY A 223 3.09 24.63 21.29
C GLY A 223 4.39 23.92 21.70
N ASN A 224 5.24 24.51 22.55
CA ASN A 224 6.45 23.82 23.00
C ASN A 224 6.09 22.72 24.00
N VAL A 225 6.75 21.57 23.89
CA VAL A 225 6.57 20.48 24.85
C VAL A 225 7.11 20.89 26.21
N THR A 226 6.24 20.89 27.22
CA THR A 226 6.57 21.14 28.64
C THR A 226 6.67 19.85 29.44
N THR A 227 5.98 18.80 29.00
CA THR A 227 6.09 17.44 29.51
C THR A 227 5.91 16.50 28.33
N ALA A 228 6.93 15.69 28.06
CA ALA A 228 6.88 14.74 26.96
C ALA A 228 5.77 13.70 27.15
N LEU A 229 5.30 13.16 26.02
CA LEU A 229 4.43 11.99 26.00
C LEU A 229 5.08 10.82 26.75
N SER A 230 4.25 9.88 27.20
CA SER A 230 4.72 8.62 27.77
C SER A 230 4.12 7.42 27.06
N ILE A 231 4.96 6.41 26.79
CA ILE A 231 4.52 5.14 26.19
C ILE A 231 4.34 4.08 27.27
N SER A 232 3.32 3.22 27.10
CA SER A 232 3.09 2.11 28.02
C SER A 232 4.06 0.96 27.75
N SER A 233 4.89 0.65 28.74
CA SER A 233 5.78 -0.53 28.70
C SER A 233 5.03 -1.88 28.79
N ARG A 234 3.70 -1.88 28.94
CA ARG A 234 2.89 -3.12 28.90
C ARG A 234 2.72 -3.66 27.49
N TRP A 235 2.85 -2.80 26.48
CA TRP A 235 2.57 -3.12 25.08
C TRP A 235 3.82 -3.05 24.20
N LEU A 236 5.00 -3.10 24.80
CA LEU A 236 6.26 -3.18 24.10
C LEU A 236 6.68 -4.65 24.02
N TYR A 237 6.67 -5.21 22.81
CA TYR A 237 7.13 -6.57 22.56
C TYR A 237 7.94 -6.65 21.28
N LYS A 238 8.83 -7.65 21.21
CA LYS A 238 9.38 -8.15 19.95
C LYS A 238 8.97 -9.59 19.74
N TYR A 239 9.16 -10.08 18.52
CA TYR A 239 8.92 -11.48 18.18
C TYR A 239 10.12 -12.02 17.41
N ALA A 240 10.76 -13.07 17.92
CA ALA A 240 12.07 -13.49 17.44
C ALA A 240 12.16 -15.01 17.21
N ARG A 241 11.79 -15.45 15.99
CA ARG A 241 12.06 -16.80 15.45
C ARG A 241 11.35 -17.92 16.23
N GLU A 242 10.03 -17.82 16.32
CA GLU A 242 9.20 -18.76 17.07
C GLU A 242 8.07 -19.29 16.18
N SER A 243 7.11 -20.05 16.70
CA SER A 243 6.14 -20.83 15.91
C SER A 243 4.95 -20.04 15.35
N GLY A 244 4.86 -18.74 15.66
CA GLY A 244 3.69 -17.90 15.47
C GLY A 244 2.75 -17.86 16.68
N ALA A 245 3.05 -18.58 17.77
CA ALA A 245 2.14 -18.66 18.92
C ALA A 245 2.16 -17.38 19.77
N TYR A 246 0.96 -16.93 20.19
CA TYR A 246 0.80 -15.70 20.97
C TYR A 246 1.58 -15.68 22.31
N SER A 247 1.84 -16.84 22.93
CA SER A 247 2.63 -16.89 24.16
C SER A 247 4.14 -16.61 23.98
N GLU A 248 4.62 -16.57 22.74
CA GLU A 248 6.04 -16.47 22.40
C GLU A 248 6.51 -15.01 22.22
N TRP A 249 5.61 -14.03 22.32
CA TRP A 249 5.96 -12.61 22.35
C TRP A 249 6.93 -12.29 23.49
N ILE A 250 8.03 -11.61 23.17
CA ILE A 250 9.09 -11.27 24.12
C ILE A 250 8.89 -9.85 24.60
N ARG A 251 8.62 -9.68 25.90
CA ARG A 251 8.39 -8.37 26.50
C ARG A 251 9.64 -7.49 26.48
N LEU A 252 9.46 -6.24 26.10
CA LEU A 252 10.47 -5.18 26.14
C LEU A 252 10.19 -4.18 27.27
N ASN A 253 11.20 -3.38 27.58
CA ASN A 253 11.10 -2.21 28.45
C ASN A 253 11.96 -1.07 27.87
N SER A 254 12.00 0.07 28.56
CA SER A 254 12.69 1.27 28.10
C SER A 254 14.20 1.11 27.85
N GLY A 255 14.84 0.15 28.54
CA GLY A 255 16.26 -0.19 28.39
C GLY A 255 16.51 -1.46 27.58
N SER A 256 15.47 -2.07 26.99
CA SER A 256 15.66 -3.20 26.08
C SER A 256 16.47 -2.79 24.86
N ILE A 257 17.35 -3.69 24.45
CA ILE A 257 18.25 -3.50 23.32
C ILE A 257 17.67 -4.25 22.11
N LEU A 258 17.66 -3.58 20.96
CA LEU A 258 17.22 -4.11 19.67
C LEU A 258 18.34 -3.96 18.65
N ASN A 259 18.65 -5.03 17.92
CA ASN A 259 19.57 -4.94 16.80
C ASN A 259 18.89 -4.21 15.63
N PRO A 260 19.63 -3.46 14.79
CA PRO A 260 19.09 -2.90 13.56
C PRO A 260 18.36 -3.97 12.73
N GLY A 261 17.10 -3.71 12.40
CA GLY A 261 16.22 -4.64 11.66
C GLY A 261 15.27 -5.45 12.55
N GLU A 262 15.52 -5.59 13.85
CA GLU A 262 14.54 -6.18 14.77
C GLU A 262 13.33 -5.25 14.90
N GLY A 263 12.14 -5.80 14.64
CA GLY A 263 10.90 -5.06 14.82
C GLY A 263 10.34 -5.19 16.24
N TYR A 264 9.49 -4.23 16.61
CA TYR A 264 8.81 -4.18 17.90
C TYR A 264 7.40 -3.59 17.77
N THR A 265 6.53 -3.95 18.71
CA THR A 265 5.19 -3.38 18.84
C THR A 265 5.18 -2.26 19.85
N MET A 266 4.30 -1.28 19.63
CA MET A 266 4.06 -0.16 20.53
C MET A 266 2.64 0.35 20.32
N LYS A 267 1.91 0.71 21.38
CA LYS A 267 0.62 1.38 21.23
C LYS A 267 0.74 2.90 21.24
N GLY A 268 -0.27 3.57 20.68
CA GLY A 268 -0.38 5.02 20.69
C GLY A 268 -0.39 5.63 22.10
N ALA A 269 -0.15 6.94 22.15
CA ALA A 269 0.04 7.70 23.38
C ALA A 269 -1.11 8.69 23.68
N ASN A 270 -2.33 8.42 23.22
CA ASN A 270 -3.50 9.28 23.43
C ASN A 270 -3.33 10.71 22.86
N ALA A 271 -2.64 10.85 21.73
CA ALA A 271 -2.41 12.16 21.11
C ALA A 271 -3.74 12.85 20.77
N SER A 272 -3.77 14.18 20.83
CA SER A 272 -4.95 14.97 20.44
C SER A 272 -5.06 15.24 18.94
N GLY A 273 -3.96 15.06 18.20
CA GLY A 273 -3.90 15.21 16.75
C GLY A 273 -4.47 14.00 16.00
N PRO A 274 -4.45 14.01 14.66
CA PRO A 274 -4.83 12.84 13.84
C PRO A 274 -3.81 11.70 13.95
N GLU A 275 -2.55 12.04 14.24
CA GLU A 275 -1.42 11.12 14.34
C GLU A 275 -0.53 11.47 15.53
N GLN A 276 0.22 10.50 16.04
CA GLN A 276 1.22 10.70 17.07
C GLN A 276 2.60 10.77 16.42
N ASN A 277 3.25 11.94 16.51
CA ASN A 277 4.61 12.11 16.01
C ASN A 277 5.65 11.59 17.01
N TYR A 278 6.68 10.90 16.52
CA TYR A 278 7.86 10.49 17.26
C TYR A 278 9.12 10.91 16.51
N VAL A 279 10.20 11.16 17.25
CA VAL A 279 11.51 11.48 16.68
C VAL A 279 12.47 10.31 16.95
N PHE A 280 13.08 9.75 15.90
CA PHE A 280 14.25 8.89 16.04
C PHE A 280 15.51 9.73 16.10
N TYR A 281 16.40 9.39 17.03
CA TYR A 281 17.58 10.18 17.37
C TYR A 281 18.79 9.27 17.64
N GLY A 282 19.75 9.19 16.72
CA GLY A 282 20.85 8.23 16.84
C GLY A 282 21.84 8.25 15.69
N ALA A 283 22.78 7.30 15.68
CA ALA A 283 23.59 6.99 14.51
C ALA A 283 22.69 6.39 13.41
N PRO A 284 22.79 6.81 12.13
CA PRO A 284 22.04 6.17 11.06
C PRO A 284 22.48 4.71 10.90
N ASN A 285 21.51 3.80 10.78
CA ASN A 285 21.80 2.43 10.40
C ASN A 285 22.22 2.35 8.94
N ASN A 286 23.21 1.51 8.67
CA ASN A 286 23.89 1.42 7.40
C ASN A 286 24.62 0.08 7.28
N GLY A 287 24.63 -0.49 6.06
CA GLY A 287 25.28 -1.76 5.76
C GLY A 287 24.38 -2.98 5.96
N ASP A 288 25.01 -4.15 6.05
CA ASP A 288 24.33 -5.45 6.02
C ASP A 288 23.87 -5.92 7.42
N TYR A 289 22.65 -6.44 7.52
CA TYR A 289 22.10 -7.03 8.75
C TYR A 289 21.51 -8.41 8.47
N THR A 290 21.92 -9.41 9.26
CA THR A 290 21.61 -10.82 9.00
C THR A 290 20.83 -11.47 10.15
N PHE A 291 19.77 -12.20 9.81
CA PHE A 291 18.90 -12.88 10.75
C PHE A 291 18.71 -14.35 10.35
N PRO A 292 19.36 -15.31 11.03
CA PRO A 292 19.11 -16.72 10.79
C PRO A 292 17.68 -17.10 11.17
N ILE A 293 17.05 -17.95 10.37
CA ILE A 293 15.68 -18.44 10.57
C ILE A 293 15.54 -19.89 10.09
N THR A 294 14.65 -20.65 10.74
CA THR A 294 14.30 -22.02 10.36
C THR A 294 12.92 -22.04 9.70
N VAL A 295 12.71 -22.97 8.76
CA VAL A 295 11.42 -23.18 8.10
C VAL A 295 10.28 -23.29 9.12
N GLY A 296 9.17 -22.61 8.84
CA GLY A 296 7.98 -22.57 9.69
C GLY A 296 8.06 -21.59 10.86
N GLN A 297 9.20 -20.92 11.09
CA GLN A 297 9.31 -19.87 12.10
C GLN A 297 8.79 -18.54 11.57
N GLU A 298 8.30 -17.72 12.50
CA GLU A 298 7.90 -16.34 12.28
C GLU A 298 8.85 -15.37 13.00
N ILE A 299 9.10 -14.21 12.41
CA ILE A 299 9.95 -13.16 12.98
C ILE A 299 9.37 -11.78 12.68
N LEU A 300 9.38 -10.90 13.68
CA LEU A 300 9.05 -9.49 13.50
C LEU A 300 10.33 -8.71 13.18
N LEU A 301 10.43 -8.26 11.94
CA LEU A 301 11.51 -7.40 11.45
C LEU A 301 10.93 -6.06 11.00
N GLY A 302 11.76 -5.17 10.46
CA GLY A 302 11.27 -3.96 9.83
C GLY A 302 12.39 -3.17 9.18
N ASN A 303 12.02 -2.18 8.37
CA ASN A 303 12.97 -1.37 7.61
C ASN A 303 14.00 -0.73 8.56
N PRO A 304 15.28 -1.16 8.52
CA PRO A 304 16.30 -0.67 9.42
C PRO A 304 16.94 0.62 8.94
N TYR A 305 16.63 1.10 7.73
CA TYR A 305 17.37 2.18 7.09
C TYR A 305 16.63 3.53 7.19
N PRO A 306 17.35 4.66 7.23
CA PRO A 306 16.78 6.01 7.16
C PRO A 306 16.37 6.40 5.71
N SER A 307 15.81 5.45 4.98
CA SER A 307 15.28 5.57 3.62
C SER A 307 14.24 4.48 3.38
N ALA A 308 13.44 4.60 2.32
CA ALA A 308 12.52 3.53 1.94
C ALA A 308 13.28 2.25 1.53
N LEU A 309 12.69 1.10 1.85
CA LEU A 309 13.21 -0.24 1.52
C LEU A 309 12.34 -0.86 0.43
N ASP A 310 12.92 -1.28 -0.69
CA ASP A 310 12.19 -1.95 -1.77
C ASP A 310 11.86 -3.40 -1.37
N ALA A 311 10.58 -3.68 -1.12
CA ALA A 311 10.09 -4.99 -0.74
C ALA A 311 10.34 -6.05 -1.83
N THR A 312 10.17 -5.70 -3.11
CA THR A 312 10.40 -6.63 -4.23
C THR A 312 11.88 -7.04 -4.26
N LYS A 313 12.78 -6.07 -4.12
CA LYS A 313 14.21 -6.35 -4.06
C LYS A 313 14.59 -7.13 -2.80
N PHE A 314 14.03 -6.76 -1.64
CA PHE A 314 14.27 -7.48 -0.39
C PHE A 314 13.82 -8.95 -0.47
N ILE A 315 12.63 -9.24 -1.01
CA ILE A 315 12.16 -10.63 -1.21
C ILE A 315 13.05 -11.36 -2.22
N THR A 316 13.45 -10.69 -3.31
CA THR A 316 14.33 -11.29 -4.34
C THR A 316 15.71 -11.64 -3.80
N ASP A 317 16.30 -10.77 -2.96
CA ASP A 317 17.60 -11.03 -2.33
C ASP A 317 17.52 -12.15 -1.26
N ASN A 318 16.32 -12.48 -0.78
CA ASN A 318 16.04 -13.49 0.25
C ASN A 318 15.20 -14.67 -0.26
N ASP A 319 15.29 -14.93 -1.56
CA ASP A 319 14.53 -15.98 -2.25
C ASP A 319 14.80 -17.36 -1.63
N GLY A 320 13.73 -18.16 -1.48
CA GLY A 320 13.79 -19.47 -0.83
C GLY A 320 13.76 -19.45 0.71
N VAL A 321 13.83 -18.27 1.35
CA VAL A 321 13.64 -18.14 2.82
C VAL A 321 12.27 -17.55 3.16
N LEU A 322 11.81 -16.56 2.39
CA LEU A 322 10.54 -15.87 2.59
C LEU A 322 9.85 -15.54 1.25
N GLU A 323 8.55 -15.26 1.31
CA GLU A 323 7.75 -14.98 0.11
C GLU A 323 7.00 -13.65 0.17
N ALA A 324 6.63 -13.19 1.37
CA ALA A 324 5.83 -12.00 1.56
C ALA A 324 6.19 -11.28 2.86
N LEU A 325 5.83 -10.00 2.92
CA LEU A 325 5.89 -9.16 4.10
C LEU A 325 4.48 -8.93 4.64
N TYR A 326 4.29 -9.11 5.94
CA TYR A 326 3.00 -9.00 6.62
C TYR A 326 2.96 -7.79 7.54
N PHE A 327 2.16 -6.78 7.20
CA PHE A 327 2.08 -5.53 7.96
C PHE A 327 0.84 -5.53 8.84
N TRP A 328 1.02 -5.33 10.14
CA TRP A 328 -0.10 -5.14 11.04
C TRP A 328 -0.85 -3.86 10.71
N VAL A 329 -2.17 -3.98 10.63
CA VAL A 329 -3.12 -2.88 10.51
C VAL A 329 -4.15 -3.05 11.61
N ASP A 330 -4.33 -2.01 12.42
CA ASP A 330 -5.38 -1.99 13.43
C ASP A 330 -6.71 -1.55 12.80
N GLY A 331 -7.77 -2.36 12.99
CA GLY A 331 -9.11 -2.09 12.47
C GLY A 331 -10.00 -1.28 13.41
N GLY A 332 -9.46 -0.34 14.18
CA GLY A 332 -10.25 0.51 15.08
C GLY A 332 -10.44 -0.06 16.48
N SER A 333 -9.49 -0.85 16.99
CA SER A 333 -9.56 -1.45 18.33
C SER A 333 -9.79 -0.39 19.43
N THR A 334 -10.70 -0.67 20.37
CA THR A 334 -11.06 0.22 21.49
C THR A 334 -10.88 -0.43 22.87
N SER A 335 -10.25 -1.60 22.92
CA SER A 335 -10.08 -2.43 24.10
C SER A 335 -8.64 -2.92 24.22
N HIS A 336 -8.22 -3.26 25.44
CA HIS A 336 -6.95 -3.97 25.68
C HIS A 336 -7.13 -5.50 25.72
N ILE A 337 -8.36 -5.99 25.62
CA ILE A 337 -8.68 -7.41 25.63
C ILE A 337 -8.42 -7.97 24.23
N LEU A 338 -7.64 -9.05 24.15
CA LEU A 338 -7.19 -9.64 22.88
C LEU A 338 -8.35 -10.07 21.96
N SER A 339 -9.43 -10.63 22.53
CA SER A 339 -10.61 -11.06 21.77
C SER A 339 -11.36 -9.92 21.08
N ASP A 340 -11.11 -8.68 21.52
CA ASP A 340 -11.81 -7.49 21.04
C ASP A 340 -10.97 -6.73 20.00
N TYR A 341 -9.81 -7.26 19.60
CA TYR A 341 -8.94 -6.62 18.62
C TYR A 341 -9.53 -6.75 17.23
N LEU A 342 -9.56 -5.64 16.50
CA LEU A 342 -10.19 -5.55 15.19
C LEU A 342 -9.15 -5.53 14.05
N GLY A 343 -7.87 -5.73 14.35
CA GLY A 343 -6.79 -5.68 13.37
C GLY A 343 -6.53 -6.99 12.61
N GLY A 344 -5.67 -6.90 11.62
CA GLY A 344 -5.20 -8.01 10.78
C GLY A 344 -3.89 -7.66 10.06
N TYR A 345 -3.40 -8.58 9.22
CA TYR A 345 -2.18 -8.36 8.42
C TYR A 345 -2.48 -8.08 6.96
N SER A 346 -2.09 -6.90 6.48
CA SER A 346 -1.96 -6.65 5.05
C SER A 346 -0.70 -7.31 4.53
N ILE A 347 -0.66 -7.63 3.24
CA ILE A 347 0.36 -8.49 2.65
C ILE A 347 0.98 -7.76 1.47
N ARG A 348 2.31 -7.78 1.35
CA ARG A 348 3.05 -7.35 0.16
C ARG A 348 3.99 -8.45 -0.31
N ASN A 349 3.98 -8.77 -1.60
CA ASN A 349 4.97 -9.63 -2.23
C ASN A 349 5.39 -9.10 -3.62
N LYS A 350 6.02 -9.94 -4.46
CA LYS A 350 6.46 -9.54 -5.83
C LYS A 350 5.28 -9.32 -6.79
N THR A 351 4.11 -9.92 -6.52
CA THR A 351 2.88 -9.66 -7.27
C THR A 351 2.33 -8.30 -6.93
N GLY A 352 2.01 -8.04 -5.66
CA GLY A 352 1.40 -6.77 -5.28
C GLY A 352 1.05 -6.73 -3.80
N GLY A 353 0.04 -5.93 -3.45
CA GLY A 353 -0.43 -5.78 -2.08
C GLY A 353 -1.93 -6.09 -1.93
N SER A 354 -2.28 -6.71 -0.81
CA SER A 354 -3.67 -6.90 -0.36
C SER A 354 -3.86 -6.36 1.06
N ILE A 355 -5.03 -5.79 1.34
CA ILE A 355 -5.41 -5.31 2.68
C ILE A 355 -5.79 -6.49 3.60
N PRO A 356 -5.82 -6.29 4.93
CA PRO A 356 -6.24 -7.34 5.87
C PRO A 356 -7.76 -7.52 5.90
N SER A 357 -8.22 -8.59 6.55
CA SER A 357 -9.61 -8.69 7.00
C SER A 357 -9.85 -7.90 8.29
N ILE A 358 -10.53 -6.77 8.15
CA ILE A 358 -10.89 -5.80 9.21
C ILE A 358 -12.31 -5.26 8.96
N PRO A 359 -12.90 -4.49 9.90
CA PRO A 359 -14.23 -3.91 9.68
C PRO A 359 -14.30 -2.99 8.46
N SER A 360 -15.29 -3.24 7.60
CA SER A 360 -15.58 -2.61 6.31
C SER A 360 -15.66 -1.07 6.32
N PRO A 361 -16.16 -0.37 7.37
CA PRO A 361 -16.15 1.10 7.41
C PRO A 361 -14.76 1.75 7.31
N LEU A 362 -13.69 0.98 7.57
CA LEU A 362 -12.29 1.42 7.42
C LEU A 362 -11.69 1.03 6.06
N ILE A 363 -12.44 0.26 5.26
CA ILE A 363 -12.14 -0.16 3.90
C ILE A 363 -13.13 0.59 3.01
N SER A 364 -12.88 1.89 2.79
CA SER A 364 -13.61 2.66 1.79
C SER A 364 -12.62 3.20 0.78
N GLY A 365 -12.83 2.89 -0.51
CA GLY A 365 -11.97 3.26 -1.63
C GLY A 365 -11.91 4.74 -1.96
N ILE A 366 -12.18 5.65 -1.01
CA ILE A 366 -12.05 7.10 -1.22
C ILE A 366 -11.45 7.75 0.03
N GLY A 367 -10.13 7.95 -0.03
CA GLY A 367 -9.29 8.84 0.77
C GLY A 367 -9.98 9.69 1.85
N THR A 368 -10.21 9.09 3.01
CA THR A 368 -10.46 9.82 4.26
C THR A 368 -9.46 9.34 5.30
N SER A 369 -9.01 10.26 6.17
CA SER A 369 -8.12 9.96 7.31
C SER A 369 -8.75 8.86 8.16
N GLY A 370 -8.32 7.61 7.95
CA GLY A 370 -8.92 6.40 8.53
C GLY A 370 -9.07 5.21 7.56
N THR A 371 -8.89 5.41 6.25
CA THR A 371 -8.91 4.32 5.25
C THR A 371 -7.61 3.54 5.24
N VAL A 372 -7.70 2.21 5.31
CA VAL A 372 -6.53 1.32 5.22
C VAL A 372 -6.07 1.21 3.77
N GLY A 373 -4.86 1.70 3.50
CA GLY A 373 -4.24 1.59 2.19
C GLY A 373 -3.60 0.23 1.93
N ILE A 374 -3.52 -0.13 0.65
CA ILE A 374 -2.72 -1.27 0.18
C ILE A 374 -1.25 -1.01 0.52
N PRO A 375 -0.51 -1.98 1.09
CA PRO A 375 0.92 -1.80 1.34
C PRO A 375 1.66 -1.55 0.03
N SER A 376 2.44 -0.47 -0.01
CA SER A 376 3.22 -0.08 -1.19
C SER A 376 4.44 -1.00 -1.38
N GLN A 377 5.11 -0.90 -2.53
CA GLN A 377 6.37 -1.62 -2.77
C GLN A 377 7.51 -1.13 -1.87
N TYR A 378 7.52 0.16 -1.53
CA TYR A 378 8.61 0.79 -0.80
C TYR A 378 8.21 0.91 0.66
N VAL A 379 8.75 0.04 1.50
CA VAL A 379 8.47 -0.01 2.93
C VAL A 379 8.99 1.28 3.60
N PRO A 380 8.11 2.07 4.26
CA PRO A 380 8.51 3.32 4.90
C PRO A 380 9.59 3.16 5.97
N VAL A 381 10.22 4.27 6.32
CA VAL A 381 11.30 4.32 7.31
C VAL A 381 10.80 3.83 8.66
N GLY A 382 11.48 2.83 9.22
CA GLY A 382 11.10 2.30 10.54
C GLY A 382 9.76 1.55 10.59
N LYS A 383 9.13 1.21 9.46
CA LYS A 383 7.94 0.36 9.45
C LYS A 383 8.30 -1.11 9.72
N GLY A 384 7.61 -1.71 10.68
CA GLY A 384 7.73 -3.14 11.04
C GLY A 384 6.81 -4.04 10.23
N PHE A 385 7.27 -5.27 9.98
CA PHE A 385 6.53 -6.33 9.29
C PHE A 385 6.95 -7.71 9.78
N PHE A 386 6.00 -8.64 9.77
CA PHE A 386 6.27 -10.05 10.00
C PHE A 386 6.76 -10.73 8.72
N ILE A 387 7.62 -11.73 8.93
CA ILE A 387 8.02 -12.72 7.93
C ILE A 387 7.70 -14.09 8.48
N LYS A 388 7.12 -14.93 7.63
CA LYS A 388 6.97 -16.37 7.85
C LYS A 388 7.93 -17.10 6.93
N SER A 389 8.80 -17.92 7.52
CA SER A 389 9.84 -18.62 6.78
C SER A 389 9.29 -19.85 6.06
N ILE A 390 9.59 -19.94 4.77
CA ILE A 390 9.31 -21.12 3.93
C ILE A 390 10.53 -22.03 3.75
N GLY A 391 11.71 -21.57 4.16
CA GLY A 391 12.96 -22.31 4.08
C GLY A 391 13.96 -21.83 5.14
N SER A 392 14.86 -22.72 5.56
CA SER A 392 15.86 -22.38 6.57
C SER A 392 17.06 -21.67 5.93
N GLY A 393 17.53 -20.60 6.55
CA GLY A 393 18.61 -19.78 6.00
C GLY A 393 18.77 -18.47 6.75
N ASP A 394 19.30 -17.47 6.07
CA ASP A 394 19.52 -16.14 6.60
C ASP A 394 18.63 -15.13 5.85
N ILE A 395 17.96 -14.27 6.61
CA ILE A 395 17.30 -13.07 6.07
C ILE A 395 18.31 -11.93 6.13
N ILE A 396 18.58 -11.28 5.00
CA ILE A 396 19.63 -10.28 4.83
C ILE A 396 19.01 -8.96 4.38
N PHE A 397 19.22 -7.93 5.20
CA PHE A 397 19.13 -6.53 4.76
C PHE A 397 20.47 -6.09 4.20
N ASN A 398 20.47 -5.32 3.13
CA ASN A 398 21.67 -4.70 2.59
C ASN A 398 21.36 -3.33 1.94
N ASN A 399 22.39 -2.51 1.76
CA ASN A 399 22.24 -1.15 1.21
C ASN A 399 21.66 -1.09 -0.21
N SER A 400 21.81 -2.15 -1.02
CA SER A 400 21.26 -2.16 -2.38
C SER A 400 19.73 -2.22 -2.41
N GLN A 401 19.09 -2.52 -1.29
CA GLN A 401 17.63 -2.58 -1.15
C GLN A 401 17.01 -1.20 -0.86
N ARG A 402 17.82 -0.14 -0.72
CA ARG A 402 17.39 1.21 -0.35
C ARG A 402 17.06 2.03 -1.59
N PHE A 403 15.92 2.70 -1.58
CA PHE A 403 15.47 3.53 -2.70
C PHE A 403 14.90 4.84 -2.20
N PHE A 404 15.09 5.91 -2.97
CA PHE A 404 14.42 7.17 -2.70
C PHE A 404 13.04 7.13 -3.31
N LYS A 405 12.04 7.06 -2.45
CA LYS A 405 10.65 7.08 -2.85
C LYS A 405 9.81 7.79 -1.80
N LEU A 406 9.03 8.77 -2.26
CA LEU A 406 7.96 9.38 -1.49
C LEU A 406 6.84 8.36 -1.24
N GLU A 407 6.03 8.55 -0.20
CA GLU A 407 5.11 7.52 0.30
C GLU A 407 3.93 7.16 -0.65
N GLU A 408 3.85 7.75 -1.84
CA GLU A 408 2.91 7.38 -2.92
C GLU A 408 3.62 6.99 -4.24
N ALA A 409 3.99 5.71 -4.38
CA ALA A 409 4.64 5.16 -5.57
C ALA A 409 3.67 4.35 -6.45
N ARG A 410 3.49 4.76 -7.71
CA ARG A 410 2.67 4.03 -8.69
C ARG A 410 3.31 2.70 -9.12
N LEU A 411 2.46 1.68 -9.34
CA LEU A 411 2.80 0.35 -9.82
C LEU A 411 3.30 0.34 -11.28
N ASN A 412 3.88 -0.79 -11.69
CA ASN A 412 4.31 -1.08 -13.06
C ASN A 412 3.10 -1.06 -14.02
N VAL A 413 3.28 -0.51 -15.22
CA VAL A 413 2.21 -0.25 -16.20
C VAL A 413 1.78 -1.53 -16.96
N ASN A 414 2.61 -2.58 -16.96
CA ASN A 414 2.32 -3.82 -17.70
C ASN A 414 1.51 -4.85 -16.90
N ASP A 415 1.60 -4.81 -15.57
CA ASP A 415 0.94 -5.78 -14.70
C ASP A 415 -0.53 -5.42 -14.54
N LYS A 416 -1.38 -6.45 -14.47
CA LYS A 416 -2.83 -6.28 -14.28
C LYS A 416 -3.26 -6.88 -12.95
N TYR A 417 -4.15 -6.18 -12.25
CA TYR A 417 -4.58 -6.57 -10.92
C TYR A 417 -6.10 -6.61 -10.81
N ILE A 418 -6.60 -7.63 -10.12
CA ILE A 418 -7.99 -7.78 -9.75
C ILE A 418 -8.05 -7.99 -8.25
N ARG A 419 -8.89 -7.21 -7.56
CA ARG A 419 -9.15 -7.36 -6.14
C ARG A 419 -10.57 -7.83 -5.90
N ILE A 420 -10.71 -8.98 -5.25
CA ILE A 420 -12.00 -9.59 -4.97
C ILE A 420 -12.27 -9.46 -3.47
N GLY A 421 -13.42 -8.91 -3.14
CA GLY A 421 -13.87 -8.68 -1.77
C GLY A 421 -14.86 -9.73 -1.30
N TYR A 422 -14.81 -10.00 0.01
CA TYR A 422 -15.82 -10.77 0.73
C TYR A 422 -16.17 -10.06 2.03
N GLU A 423 -17.45 -9.77 2.23
CA GLU A 423 -17.98 -9.16 3.46
C GLU A 423 -18.90 -10.14 4.19
N ASP A 424 -18.64 -10.33 5.49
CA ASP A 424 -19.44 -11.14 6.40
C ASP A 424 -20.58 -10.33 7.07
N PRO A 425 -21.54 -10.98 7.75
CA PRO A 425 -22.66 -10.30 8.40
C PRO A 425 -22.24 -9.38 9.55
N GLU A 426 -21.09 -9.62 10.17
CA GLU A 426 -20.47 -8.75 11.18
C GLU A 426 -19.80 -7.50 10.59
N GLY A 427 -19.66 -7.45 9.26
CA GLY A 427 -19.08 -6.35 8.51
C GLY A 427 -17.56 -6.38 8.46
N PHE A 428 -16.91 -7.53 8.63
CA PHE A 428 -15.50 -7.71 8.27
C PHE A 428 -15.37 -7.97 6.78
N HIS A 429 -14.35 -7.33 6.18
CA HIS A 429 -14.11 -7.41 4.75
C HIS A 429 -12.75 -8.02 4.45
N ARG A 430 -12.73 -9.18 3.78
CA ARG A 430 -11.52 -9.81 3.24
C ARG A 430 -11.32 -9.40 1.79
N GLN A 431 -10.11 -8.96 1.46
CA GLN A 431 -9.70 -8.75 0.09
C GLN A 431 -8.67 -9.80 -0.36
N LEU A 432 -8.85 -10.32 -1.57
CA LEU A 432 -7.88 -11.12 -2.29
C LEU A 432 -7.26 -10.32 -3.43
N LEU A 433 -6.00 -10.61 -3.77
CA LEU A 433 -5.34 -10.05 -4.95
C LEU A 433 -5.00 -11.14 -5.96
N LEU A 434 -5.52 -11.01 -7.18
CA LEU A 434 -5.07 -11.76 -8.35
C LEU A 434 -4.24 -10.84 -9.25
N GLY A 435 -3.01 -11.22 -9.56
CA GLY A 435 -2.11 -10.46 -10.44
C GLY A 435 -1.70 -11.25 -11.68
N PHE A 436 -1.78 -10.61 -12.85
CA PHE A 436 -1.25 -11.12 -14.12
C PHE A 436 0.08 -10.43 -14.44
N MET A 437 1.16 -11.21 -14.42
CA MET A 437 2.54 -10.75 -14.39
C MET A 437 3.32 -11.31 -15.60
N PRO A 438 3.07 -10.80 -16.83
CA PRO A 438 3.58 -11.39 -18.09
C PRO A 438 5.12 -11.32 -18.24
N ASP A 439 5.78 -10.45 -17.47
CA ASP A 439 7.24 -10.30 -17.46
C ASP A 439 7.89 -11.08 -16.28
N SER A 440 7.15 -11.99 -15.64
CA SER A 440 7.60 -12.80 -14.51
C SER A 440 7.76 -14.28 -14.87
N SER A 441 8.19 -15.10 -13.90
CA SER A 441 8.22 -16.56 -14.02
C SER A 441 7.01 -17.25 -13.40
N ALA A 442 6.00 -16.50 -12.96
CA ALA A 442 4.83 -17.06 -12.28
C ALA A 442 3.95 -17.85 -13.26
N ASP A 443 3.34 -18.93 -12.82
CA ASP A 443 2.36 -19.72 -13.58
C ASP A 443 1.10 -20.04 -12.74
N LEU A 444 0.28 -21.02 -13.13
CA LEU A 444 -0.95 -21.36 -12.39
C LEU A 444 -0.72 -22.20 -11.12
N ASN A 445 0.49 -22.74 -10.95
CA ASN A 445 0.88 -23.49 -9.75
C ASN A 445 1.29 -22.52 -8.64
N TYR A 446 1.75 -23.07 -7.52
CA TYR A 446 2.28 -22.26 -6.44
C TYR A 446 3.63 -21.61 -6.82
N ASN A 447 3.69 -20.29 -6.70
CA ASN A 447 4.82 -19.45 -7.06
C ASN A 447 5.42 -18.73 -5.83
N PRO A 448 6.54 -19.21 -5.27
CA PRO A 448 7.22 -18.54 -4.19
C PRO A 448 7.55 -17.08 -4.48
N GLY A 449 7.12 -16.18 -3.59
CA GLY A 449 7.29 -14.74 -3.74
C GLY A 449 6.22 -14.03 -4.56
N TYR A 450 5.38 -14.75 -5.30
CA TYR A 450 4.24 -14.22 -6.07
C TYR A 450 2.90 -14.61 -5.46
N ASP A 451 2.83 -15.74 -4.77
CA ASP A 451 1.69 -16.12 -3.95
C ASP A 451 1.96 -15.84 -2.47
N ALA A 452 0.90 -15.64 -1.69
CA ALA A 452 1.04 -15.45 -0.25
C ALA A 452 -0.16 -15.99 0.52
N ILE A 453 0.12 -16.78 1.55
CA ILE A 453 -0.91 -17.24 2.50
C ILE A 453 -1.34 -16.12 3.44
N GLN A 454 -2.57 -16.19 3.92
CA GLN A 454 -3.06 -15.37 5.01
C GLN A 454 -2.28 -15.65 6.31
N MET A 455 -1.93 -14.61 7.07
CA MET A 455 -1.32 -14.76 8.40
C MET A 455 -2.36 -14.85 9.52
N MET A 456 -3.58 -14.37 9.27
CA MET A 456 -4.71 -14.45 10.20
C MET A 456 -5.97 -14.79 9.41
N SER A 457 -6.65 -15.86 9.83
CA SER A 457 -7.97 -16.23 9.31
C SER A 457 -9.06 -15.82 10.28
N ARG A 458 -10.25 -15.59 9.72
CA ARG A 458 -11.49 -15.37 10.44
C ARG A 458 -12.34 -16.65 10.45
N ASP A 459 -13.41 -16.64 11.23
CA ASP A 459 -14.40 -17.73 11.25
C ASP A 459 -15.18 -17.75 9.91
N ASP A 460 -15.52 -16.56 9.41
CA ASP A 460 -16.05 -16.30 8.07
C ASP A 460 -14.92 -15.71 7.20
N ASP A 461 -14.51 -16.41 6.14
CA ASP A 461 -13.32 -16.02 5.37
C ASP A 461 -13.32 -16.52 3.93
N MET A 462 -12.56 -15.84 3.08
CA MET A 462 -12.38 -16.14 1.65
C MET A 462 -10.90 -16.24 1.30
N PHE A 463 -10.52 -17.18 0.43
CA PHE A 463 -9.13 -17.37 -0.02
C PHE A 463 -9.04 -18.08 -1.37
N PHE A 464 -7.93 -17.90 -2.09
CA PHE A 464 -7.63 -18.74 -3.26
C PHE A 464 -7.18 -20.14 -2.84
N ILE A 465 -7.58 -21.13 -3.63
CA ILE A 465 -7.07 -22.51 -3.55
C ILE A 465 -6.16 -22.74 -4.76
N ILE A 466 -4.90 -23.06 -4.48
CA ILE A 466 -3.88 -23.31 -5.49
C ILE A 466 -3.48 -24.78 -5.39
N GLU A 467 -3.32 -25.46 -6.54
CA GLU A 467 -2.96 -26.89 -6.62
C GLU A 467 -3.89 -27.83 -5.83
N GLU A 468 -5.18 -27.49 -5.72
CA GLU A 468 -6.18 -28.26 -4.95
C GLU A 468 -5.81 -28.44 -3.45
N ASP A 469 -4.88 -27.64 -2.92
CA ASP A 469 -4.44 -27.71 -1.52
C ASP A 469 -5.32 -26.82 -0.62
N GLU A 470 -6.38 -27.42 -0.07
CA GLU A 470 -7.30 -26.75 0.86
C GLU A 470 -6.67 -26.40 2.22
N THR A 471 -5.46 -26.89 2.52
CA THR A 471 -4.78 -26.60 3.79
C THR A 471 -4.09 -25.23 3.79
N LYS A 472 -3.93 -24.63 2.60
CA LYS A 472 -3.32 -23.32 2.42
C LYS A 472 -4.34 -22.31 1.94
N ARG A 473 -4.45 -21.21 2.69
CA ARG A 473 -5.41 -20.14 2.42
C ARG A 473 -4.68 -18.95 1.82
N TYR A 474 -4.65 -18.86 0.50
CA TYR A 474 -3.93 -17.79 -0.20
C TYR A 474 -4.75 -16.50 -0.28
N ALA A 475 -4.12 -15.38 0.06
CA ALA A 475 -4.69 -14.04 -0.09
C ALA A 475 -4.17 -13.32 -1.33
N ILE A 476 -3.01 -13.73 -1.85
CA ILE A 476 -2.44 -13.23 -3.10
C ILE A 476 -2.13 -14.44 -3.98
N GLN A 477 -2.54 -14.36 -5.25
CA GLN A 477 -2.12 -15.27 -6.30
C GLN A 477 -1.55 -14.45 -7.47
N GLY A 478 -0.31 -14.72 -7.85
CA GLY A 478 0.34 -14.14 -9.03
C GLY A 478 0.53 -15.21 -10.10
N VAL A 479 0.17 -14.90 -11.34
CA VAL A 479 0.31 -15.81 -12.49
C VAL A 479 0.94 -15.09 -13.68
N ASP A 480 1.16 -15.82 -14.78
CA ASP A 480 1.63 -15.28 -16.06
C ASP A 480 0.62 -14.27 -16.69
N GLY A 481 0.79 -13.94 -17.96
CA GLY A 481 -0.12 -13.12 -18.73
C GLY A 481 -1.58 -13.62 -18.72
N PHE A 482 -2.49 -12.66 -18.79
CA PHE A 482 -3.93 -12.90 -18.82
C PHE A 482 -4.37 -13.77 -20.00
N SER A 483 -5.32 -14.67 -19.74
CA SER A 483 -6.12 -15.38 -20.74
C SER A 483 -7.58 -15.50 -20.27
N GLU A 484 -8.53 -15.34 -21.20
CA GLU A 484 -9.97 -15.43 -20.92
C GLU A 484 -10.43 -16.83 -20.48
N PHE A 485 -9.62 -17.86 -20.71
CA PHE A 485 -9.93 -19.25 -20.34
C PHE A 485 -9.44 -19.65 -18.94
N LEU A 486 -8.86 -18.70 -18.20
CA LEU A 486 -8.37 -18.97 -16.84
C LEU A 486 -9.54 -19.07 -15.85
N GLU A 487 -9.37 -19.98 -14.89
CA GLU A 487 -10.31 -20.23 -13.81
C GLU A 487 -9.52 -20.29 -12.49
N PHE A 488 -9.94 -19.51 -11.51
CA PHE A 488 -9.26 -19.37 -10.22
C PHE A 488 -10.19 -19.83 -9.08
N PRO A 489 -9.95 -21.02 -8.49
CA PRO A 489 -10.77 -21.54 -7.41
C PRO A 489 -10.70 -20.68 -6.15
N ILE A 490 -11.85 -20.46 -5.51
CA ILE A 490 -11.97 -19.74 -4.23
C ILE A 490 -12.58 -20.68 -3.19
N GLY A 491 -11.91 -20.77 -2.04
CA GLY A 491 -12.46 -21.34 -0.82
C GLY A 491 -13.24 -20.28 -0.04
N LEU A 492 -14.42 -20.66 0.46
CA LEU A 492 -15.28 -19.84 1.31
C LEU A 492 -15.66 -20.60 2.58
N VAL A 493 -15.45 -19.97 3.74
CA VAL A 493 -15.89 -20.47 5.05
C VAL A 493 -17.03 -19.59 5.52
N ILE A 494 -18.15 -20.21 5.89
CA ILE A 494 -19.31 -19.54 6.50
C ILE A 494 -19.54 -20.17 7.88
N SER A 495 -19.51 -19.37 8.93
CA SER A 495 -19.72 -19.78 10.31
C SER A 495 -21.13 -19.45 10.81
N GLU A 496 -21.75 -18.38 10.27
CA GLU A 496 -23.09 -17.95 10.66
C GLU A 496 -24.03 -17.56 9.51
N THR A 497 -25.33 -17.53 9.82
CA THR A 497 -26.37 -17.13 8.88
C THR A 497 -26.48 -15.61 8.83
N GLY A 498 -26.50 -15.04 7.63
CA GLY A 498 -26.69 -13.61 7.43
C GLY A 498 -26.52 -13.28 5.95
N SER A 499 -26.45 -12.00 5.63
CA SER A 499 -26.09 -11.56 4.29
C SER A 499 -24.57 -11.56 4.17
N HIS A 500 -24.08 -12.39 3.26
CA HIS A 500 -22.67 -12.51 2.89
C HIS A 500 -22.53 -11.98 1.47
N TYR A 501 -21.46 -11.23 1.17
CA TYR A 501 -21.30 -10.61 -0.14
C TYR A 501 -19.95 -10.99 -0.75
N LEU A 502 -19.96 -11.40 -2.02
CA LEU A 502 -18.79 -11.47 -2.89
C LEU A 502 -18.83 -10.28 -3.85
N MET A 503 -17.73 -9.55 -3.98
CA MET A 503 -17.71 -8.34 -4.79
C MET A 503 -16.37 -8.13 -5.50
N LEU A 504 -16.37 -7.19 -6.44
CA LEU A 504 -15.16 -6.67 -7.07
C LEU A 504 -14.77 -5.37 -6.37
N ASP A 505 -13.69 -5.40 -5.59
CA ASP A 505 -13.24 -4.24 -4.82
C ASP A 505 -12.60 -3.19 -5.72
N ASP A 506 -11.69 -3.65 -6.60
CA ASP A 506 -10.93 -2.77 -7.48
C ASP A 506 -10.27 -3.55 -8.62
N VAL A 507 -9.93 -2.84 -9.70
CA VAL A 507 -9.15 -3.35 -10.82
C VAL A 507 -8.11 -2.33 -11.25
N GLU A 508 -6.91 -2.80 -11.60
CA GLU A 508 -5.85 -1.95 -12.15
C GLU A 508 -5.33 -2.54 -13.46
N ASN A 509 -5.28 -1.72 -14.51
CA ASN A 509 -4.87 -2.12 -15.88
C ASN A 509 -5.64 -3.32 -16.45
N PHE A 510 -6.87 -3.56 -15.99
CA PHE A 510 -7.71 -4.69 -16.40
C PHE A 510 -9.07 -4.19 -16.91
N GLU A 511 -9.48 -4.65 -18.09
CA GLU A 511 -10.68 -4.14 -18.79
C GLU A 511 -11.76 -5.21 -19.06
N GLU A 512 -11.43 -6.50 -18.90
CA GLU A 512 -12.37 -7.58 -19.20
C GLU A 512 -13.41 -7.75 -18.10
N THR A 513 -14.56 -8.34 -18.46
CA THR A 513 -15.61 -8.65 -17.49
C THR A 513 -15.20 -9.81 -16.59
N ILE A 514 -15.47 -9.67 -15.29
CA ILE A 514 -15.12 -10.64 -14.26
C ILE A 514 -16.38 -11.31 -13.75
N TYR A 515 -16.40 -12.64 -13.72
CA TYR A 515 -17.53 -13.43 -13.26
C TYR A 515 -17.16 -14.31 -12.07
N LEU A 516 -18.12 -14.49 -11.17
CA LEU A 516 -18.13 -15.56 -10.20
C LEU A 516 -18.88 -16.75 -10.79
N LYS A 517 -18.22 -17.89 -10.96
CA LYS A 517 -18.82 -19.16 -11.37
C LYS A 517 -19.22 -19.95 -10.13
N ASP A 518 -20.49 -20.35 -10.04
CA ASP A 518 -20.98 -21.36 -9.09
C ASP A 518 -20.97 -22.73 -9.78
N ASN A 519 -19.98 -23.56 -9.45
CA ASN A 519 -19.75 -24.89 -10.00
C ASN A 519 -20.86 -25.91 -9.62
N VAL A 520 -21.64 -25.62 -8.58
CA VAL A 520 -22.76 -26.48 -8.16
C VAL A 520 -24.02 -26.16 -8.96
N LEU A 521 -24.26 -24.87 -9.21
CA LEU A 521 -25.43 -24.41 -9.97
C LEU A 521 -25.19 -24.34 -11.48
N ASP A 522 -23.93 -24.41 -11.92
CA ASP A 522 -23.49 -24.22 -13.31
C ASP A 522 -23.95 -22.86 -13.88
N THR A 523 -23.80 -21.82 -13.05
CA THR A 523 -24.20 -20.44 -13.37
C THR A 523 -23.06 -19.47 -13.07
N THR A 524 -22.96 -18.42 -13.89
CA THR A 524 -22.02 -17.31 -13.66
C THR A 524 -22.75 -16.03 -13.28
N TYR A 525 -22.19 -15.28 -12.33
CA TYR A 525 -22.67 -13.98 -11.87
C TYR A 525 -21.64 -12.90 -12.25
N ASN A 526 -22.10 -11.79 -12.84
CA ASN A 526 -21.22 -10.72 -13.30
C ASN A 526 -20.82 -9.80 -12.14
N LEU A 527 -19.62 -9.99 -11.58
CA LEU A 527 -19.10 -9.17 -10.49
C LEU A 527 -18.70 -7.76 -10.94
N SER A 528 -18.49 -7.53 -12.25
CA SER A 528 -18.26 -6.19 -12.80
C SER A 528 -19.54 -5.34 -12.88
N GLU A 529 -20.72 -5.94 -12.75
CA GLU A 529 -22.00 -5.23 -12.76
C GLU A 529 -22.55 -4.96 -11.35
N SER A 530 -22.48 -5.96 -10.46
CA SER A 530 -22.99 -5.85 -9.09
C SER A 530 -22.42 -6.93 -8.19
N ASP A 531 -22.39 -6.64 -6.88
CA ASP A 531 -22.06 -7.59 -5.83
C ASP A 531 -23.01 -8.81 -5.84
N PHE A 532 -22.49 -9.96 -5.45
CA PHE A 532 -23.23 -11.20 -5.34
C PHE A 532 -23.56 -11.49 -3.86
N GLU A 533 -24.84 -11.43 -3.51
CA GLU A 533 -25.33 -11.85 -2.19
C GLU A 533 -25.42 -13.37 -2.12
N ILE A 534 -24.66 -13.94 -1.18
CA ILE A 534 -24.61 -15.36 -0.88
C ILE A 534 -25.59 -15.65 0.24
N ASN A 535 -26.44 -16.66 0.05
CA ASN A 535 -27.26 -17.21 1.12
C ASN A 535 -27.03 -18.71 1.21
N LEU A 536 -26.04 -19.10 2.01
CA LEU A 536 -25.61 -20.47 2.20
C LEU A 536 -25.63 -20.86 3.68
N PRO A 537 -25.90 -22.15 3.99
CA PRO A 537 -25.69 -22.67 5.34
C PRO A 537 -24.24 -22.50 5.81
N ALA A 538 -24.03 -22.55 7.13
CA ALA A 538 -22.68 -22.66 7.68
C ALA A 538 -21.97 -23.91 7.13
N GLY A 539 -20.73 -23.75 6.70
CA GLY A 539 -19.96 -24.78 6.02
C GLY A 539 -18.66 -24.28 5.43
N PHE A 540 -17.89 -25.23 4.91
CA PHE A 540 -16.69 -24.96 4.12
C PHE A 540 -16.97 -25.35 2.67
N TYR A 541 -16.83 -24.39 1.77
CA TYR A 541 -17.08 -24.51 0.34
C TYR A 541 -15.75 -24.34 -0.41
N SER A 542 -15.08 -25.44 -0.74
CA SER A 542 -13.75 -25.44 -1.38
C SER A 542 -13.78 -25.58 -2.90
N ASP A 543 -14.87 -26.11 -3.46
CA ASP A 543 -15.00 -26.43 -4.89
C ASP A 543 -16.15 -25.69 -5.59
N ARG A 544 -16.94 -24.92 -4.82
CA ARG A 544 -18.15 -24.31 -5.32
C ARG A 544 -17.91 -23.07 -6.16
N PHE A 545 -16.95 -22.22 -5.80
CA PHE A 545 -16.81 -20.91 -6.40
C PHE A 545 -15.47 -20.76 -7.13
N SER A 546 -15.50 -20.08 -8.27
CA SER A 546 -14.29 -19.74 -9.02
C SER A 546 -14.44 -18.40 -9.72
N ILE A 547 -13.34 -17.67 -9.88
CA ILE A 547 -13.29 -16.47 -10.72
C ILE A 547 -12.98 -16.89 -12.15
N VAL A 548 -13.79 -16.43 -13.10
CA VAL A 548 -13.67 -16.71 -14.53
C VAL A 548 -13.90 -15.44 -15.34
N PHE A 549 -13.48 -15.46 -16.61
CA PHE A 549 -13.54 -14.31 -17.52
C PHE A 549 -14.47 -14.53 -18.71
N GLN A 550 -15.15 -15.67 -18.73
CA GLN A 550 -16.19 -15.99 -19.68
C GLN A 550 -17.44 -16.50 -18.94
N PRO A 551 -18.65 -16.09 -19.35
CA PRO A 551 -19.86 -16.61 -18.75
C PRO A 551 -20.04 -18.10 -19.09
N ALA A 552 -20.70 -18.85 -18.21
CA ALA A 552 -21.10 -20.22 -18.53
C ALA A 552 -22.08 -20.18 -19.72
N GLU A 553 -21.85 -21.02 -20.74
CA GLU A 553 -22.82 -21.22 -21.81
C GLU A 553 -24.06 -21.90 -21.24
N THR A 554 -25.03 -21.12 -20.78
CA THR A 554 -26.30 -21.69 -20.33
C THR A 554 -27.02 -22.32 -21.52
N LEU A 555 -27.08 -23.65 -21.53
CA LEU A 555 -27.99 -24.43 -22.38
C LEU A 555 -29.44 -24.13 -21.96
N SER A 556 -29.98 -22.98 -22.34
CA SER A 556 -31.42 -22.73 -22.19
C SER A 556 -32.17 -23.72 -23.07
N THR A 557 -33.06 -24.53 -22.47
CA THR A 557 -33.87 -25.47 -23.24
C THR A 557 -34.97 -24.70 -23.99
N PRO A 558 -35.15 -24.92 -25.30
CA PRO A 558 -36.14 -24.21 -26.10
C PRO A 558 -37.59 -24.30 -25.59
N GLU A 559 -37.89 -25.29 -24.73
CA GLU A 559 -39.20 -25.50 -24.12
C GLU A 559 -39.55 -24.45 -23.06
N VAL A 560 -38.59 -24.07 -22.20
CA VAL A 560 -38.77 -23.01 -21.18
C VAL A 560 -38.97 -21.64 -21.82
N GLU A 561 -38.29 -21.39 -22.94
CA GLU A 561 -38.43 -20.15 -23.68
C GLU A 561 -39.78 -20.05 -24.42
N LEU A 562 -40.28 -21.15 -24.99
CA LEU A 562 -41.62 -21.20 -25.59
C LEU A 562 -42.72 -20.88 -24.57
N ASP A 563 -42.55 -21.23 -23.29
CA ASP A 563 -43.53 -20.93 -22.26
C ASP A 563 -43.72 -19.43 -22.00
N LYS A 564 -42.71 -18.61 -22.29
CA LYS A 564 -42.77 -17.15 -22.21
C LYS A 564 -43.54 -16.50 -23.38
N THR A 565 -43.89 -17.25 -24.42
CA THR A 565 -44.72 -16.74 -25.53
C THR A 565 -46.21 -16.67 -25.17
N LEU A 566 -46.91 -15.65 -25.67
CA LEU A 566 -48.36 -15.50 -25.48
C LEU A 566 -49.09 -15.63 -26.82
N VAL A 567 -50.15 -16.42 -26.87
CA VAL A 567 -50.97 -16.62 -28.08
C VAL A 567 -52.42 -16.30 -27.77
N PHE A 568 -53.03 -15.39 -28.54
CA PHE A 568 -54.43 -15.01 -28.35
C PHE A 568 -55.05 -14.50 -29.66
N TYR A 569 -56.39 -14.50 -29.70
CA TYR A 569 -57.16 -13.87 -30.78
C TYR A 569 -57.44 -12.40 -30.43
N ASN A 570 -57.20 -11.47 -31.36
CA ASN A 570 -57.29 -10.03 -31.06
C ASN A 570 -58.66 -9.39 -31.35
N GLY A 571 -59.68 -10.16 -31.77
CA GLY A 571 -61.00 -9.63 -32.13
C GLY A 571 -61.08 -9.02 -33.54
N GLN A 572 -59.99 -8.97 -34.30
CA GLN A 572 -59.89 -8.34 -35.62
C GLN A 572 -59.51 -9.37 -36.70
N ASN A 573 -60.08 -10.58 -36.62
CA ASN A 573 -59.77 -11.70 -37.52
C ASN A 573 -58.27 -12.05 -37.59
N GLN A 574 -57.53 -11.90 -36.49
CA GLN A 574 -56.12 -12.27 -36.42
C GLN A 574 -55.78 -12.99 -35.12
N ILE A 575 -54.86 -13.94 -35.21
CA ILE A 575 -54.17 -14.53 -34.06
C ILE A 575 -52.85 -13.80 -33.88
N VAL A 576 -52.57 -13.40 -32.64
CA VAL A 576 -51.34 -12.74 -32.23
C VAL A 576 -50.47 -13.73 -31.49
N VAL A 577 -49.22 -13.88 -31.92
CA VAL A 577 -48.17 -14.56 -31.18
C VAL A 577 -47.19 -13.50 -30.70
N SER A 578 -47.11 -13.29 -29.38
CA SER A 578 -46.13 -12.43 -28.73
C SER A 578 -44.90 -13.26 -28.37
N ASN A 579 -43.75 -12.87 -28.92
CA ASN A 579 -42.50 -13.61 -28.83
C ASN A 579 -41.39 -12.67 -28.29
N PRO A 580 -41.46 -12.25 -27.01
CA PRO A 580 -40.61 -11.19 -26.47
C PRO A 580 -39.11 -11.48 -26.58
N ASN A 581 -38.72 -12.75 -26.64
CA ASN A 581 -37.34 -13.21 -26.69
C ASN A 581 -36.86 -13.51 -28.13
N ASN A 582 -37.63 -13.13 -29.16
CA ASN A 582 -37.30 -13.33 -30.58
C ASN A 582 -36.94 -14.77 -30.96
N LEU A 583 -37.62 -15.75 -30.35
CA LEU A 583 -37.38 -17.18 -30.62
C LEU A 583 -37.55 -17.51 -32.11
N GLU A 584 -36.75 -18.45 -32.59
CA GLU A 584 -36.89 -19.02 -33.93
C GLU A 584 -38.12 -19.95 -34.00
N ILE A 585 -39.28 -19.36 -34.28
CA ILE A 585 -40.51 -20.10 -34.54
C ILE A 585 -40.44 -20.65 -35.98
N THR A 586 -40.44 -21.97 -36.10
CA THR A 586 -40.36 -22.68 -37.38
C THR A 586 -41.74 -22.95 -37.98
N GLY A 587 -42.78 -22.96 -37.15
CA GLY A 587 -44.15 -23.15 -37.61
C GLY A 587 -45.22 -22.75 -36.60
N VAL A 588 -46.39 -22.38 -37.12
CA VAL A 588 -47.63 -22.23 -36.35
C VAL A 588 -48.73 -23.04 -37.01
N GLU A 589 -49.32 -23.97 -36.28
CA GLU A 589 -50.43 -24.83 -36.74
C GLU A 589 -51.70 -24.53 -35.95
N ILE A 590 -52.84 -24.56 -36.61
CA ILE A 590 -54.14 -24.27 -35.98
C ILE A 590 -55.10 -25.41 -36.26
N TYR A 591 -55.76 -25.88 -35.19
CA TYR A 591 -56.74 -26.94 -35.22
C TYR A 591 -58.07 -26.46 -34.64
N ASN A 592 -59.18 -26.97 -35.15
CA ASN A 592 -60.47 -26.81 -34.47
C ASN A 592 -60.61 -27.78 -33.29
N ILE A 593 -61.69 -27.64 -32.51
CA ILE A 593 -61.92 -28.48 -31.32
C ILE A 593 -62.10 -29.98 -31.63
N LEU A 594 -62.43 -30.34 -32.86
CA LEU A 594 -62.53 -31.73 -33.33
C LEU A 594 -61.17 -32.29 -33.79
N GLY A 595 -60.09 -31.51 -33.68
CA GLY A 595 -58.75 -31.89 -34.12
C GLY A 595 -58.53 -31.80 -35.63
N GLN A 596 -59.46 -31.20 -36.38
CA GLN A 596 -59.25 -30.96 -37.81
C GLN A 596 -58.24 -29.83 -38.00
N HIS A 597 -57.24 -30.06 -38.83
CA HIS A 597 -56.22 -29.08 -39.19
C HIS A 597 -56.83 -27.98 -40.07
N ILE A 598 -56.67 -26.72 -39.65
CA ILE A 598 -57.28 -25.54 -40.27
C ILE A 598 -56.25 -24.74 -41.07
N LEU A 599 -55.10 -24.43 -40.47
CA LEU A 599 -54.08 -23.58 -41.07
C LEU A 599 -52.69 -23.98 -40.59
N SER A 600 -51.71 -23.89 -41.48
CA SER A 600 -50.28 -24.00 -41.16
C SER A 600 -49.55 -22.80 -41.76
N VAL A 601 -48.73 -22.16 -40.93
CA VAL A 601 -47.87 -21.03 -41.31
C VAL A 601 -46.42 -21.42 -41.02
N THR A 602 -45.54 -21.29 -42.01
CA THR A 602 -44.11 -21.65 -41.90
C THR A 602 -43.17 -20.59 -42.47
N LYS A 603 -43.71 -19.46 -42.94
CA LYS A 603 -42.94 -18.37 -43.56
C LYS A 603 -43.10 -17.08 -42.76
N ASN A 604 -42.03 -16.27 -42.71
CA ASN A 604 -42.00 -14.97 -42.04
C ASN A 604 -42.30 -15.04 -40.53
N LEU A 605 -41.80 -16.09 -39.85
CA LEU A 605 -42.02 -16.32 -38.41
C LEU A 605 -40.76 -16.09 -37.55
N THR A 606 -39.58 -16.19 -38.15
CA THR A 606 -38.28 -16.16 -37.47
C THR A 606 -37.90 -14.76 -37.01
N ASN A 607 -37.33 -14.66 -35.79
CA ASN A 607 -36.71 -13.44 -35.23
C ASN A 607 -37.64 -12.22 -35.17
N GLN A 608 -38.94 -12.44 -34.96
CA GLN A 608 -39.91 -11.37 -34.76
C GLN A 608 -40.42 -11.38 -33.32
N ASN A 609 -40.49 -10.19 -32.71
CA ASN A 609 -41.04 -10.00 -31.37
C ASN A 609 -42.56 -10.20 -31.32
N LYS A 610 -43.23 -10.15 -32.48
CA LYS A 610 -44.67 -10.29 -32.64
C LYS A 610 -45.00 -10.81 -34.04
N VAL A 611 -45.80 -11.88 -34.10
CA VAL A 611 -46.34 -12.43 -35.36
C VAL A 611 -47.85 -12.23 -35.40
N LEU A 612 -48.35 -11.78 -36.55
CA LEU A 612 -49.79 -11.62 -36.81
C LEU A 612 -50.23 -12.61 -37.89
N ILE A 613 -51.16 -13.49 -37.54
CA ILE A 613 -51.67 -14.53 -38.44
C ILE A 613 -53.14 -14.20 -38.78
N PRO A 614 -53.45 -13.83 -40.04
CA PRO A 614 -54.83 -13.67 -40.49
C PRO A 614 -55.64 -14.95 -40.29
N PHE A 615 -56.82 -14.84 -39.68
CA PHE A 615 -57.64 -15.97 -39.26
C PHE A 615 -59.14 -15.68 -39.43
N ASN A 616 -59.70 -16.11 -40.57
CA ASN A 616 -61.08 -15.81 -41.02
C ASN A 616 -62.06 -16.98 -40.84
N GLU A 617 -61.92 -17.75 -39.76
CA GLU A 617 -62.80 -18.88 -39.47
C GLU A 617 -64.05 -18.48 -38.66
N SER A 618 -64.99 -19.41 -38.47
CA SER A 618 -66.19 -19.18 -37.65
C SER A 618 -65.87 -18.99 -36.17
N THR A 619 -66.76 -18.32 -35.43
CA THR A 619 -66.71 -18.20 -33.97
C THR A 619 -66.64 -19.58 -33.31
N GLY A 620 -65.67 -19.79 -32.42
CA GLY A 620 -65.39 -21.10 -31.84
C GLY A 620 -64.05 -21.19 -31.10
N VAL A 621 -63.80 -22.35 -30.48
CA VAL A 621 -62.53 -22.65 -29.79
C VAL A 621 -61.56 -23.31 -30.77
N TYR A 622 -60.33 -22.81 -30.77
CA TYR A 622 -59.23 -23.31 -31.60
C TYR A 622 -58.01 -23.61 -30.75
N MET A 623 -57.18 -24.55 -31.22
CA MET A 623 -55.89 -24.87 -30.64
C MET A 623 -54.80 -24.38 -31.58
N VAL A 624 -53.91 -23.53 -31.08
CA VAL A 624 -52.74 -23.03 -31.80
C VAL A 624 -51.51 -23.72 -31.27
N VAL A 625 -50.74 -24.37 -32.14
CA VAL A 625 -49.50 -25.06 -31.82
C VAL A 625 -48.33 -24.27 -32.41
N LEU A 626 -47.49 -23.70 -31.55
CA LEU A 626 -46.22 -23.11 -31.94
C LEU A 626 -45.15 -24.18 -31.99
N LYS A 627 -44.29 -24.16 -33.01
CA LYS A 627 -43.17 -25.07 -33.18
C LYS A 627 -41.86 -24.29 -33.33
N THR A 628 -40.81 -24.80 -32.70
CA THR A 628 -39.42 -24.41 -32.96
C THR A 628 -38.68 -25.62 -33.56
N ASN A 629 -37.37 -25.51 -33.78
CA ASN A 629 -36.57 -26.64 -34.25
C ASN A 629 -36.62 -27.84 -33.29
N ASN A 630 -36.77 -27.59 -31.98
CA ASN A 630 -36.53 -28.59 -30.94
C ASN A 630 -37.69 -28.76 -29.94
N ALA A 631 -38.76 -27.96 -30.00
CA ALA A 631 -39.88 -28.01 -29.07
C ALA A 631 -41.20 -27.49 -29.67
N GLN A 632 -42.33 -27.73 -29.00
CA GLN A 632 -43.65 -27.21 -29.38
C GLN A 632 -44.52 -26.83 -28.18
N LYS A 633 -45.38 -25.82 -28.33
CA LYS A 633 -46.33 -25.35 -27.31
C LYS A 633 -47.73 -25.23 -27.89
N SER A 634 -48.73 -25.75 -27.17
CA SER A 634 -50.14 -25.69 -27.57
C SER A 634 -50.94 -24.73 -26.69
N THR A 635 -51.61 -23.76 -27.30
CA THR A 635 -52.45 -22.77 -26.62
C THR A 635 -53.87 -22.84 -27.15
N LYS A 636 -54.85 -22.92 -26.24
CA LYS A 636 -56.28 -22.81 -26.59
C LYS A 636 -56.67 -21.34 -26.68
N ILE A 637 -57.35 -20.96 -27.76
CA ILE A 637 -57.88 -19.61 -27.96
C ILE A 637 -59.38 -19.68 -28.26
N LEU A 638 -60.11 -18.62 -27.92
CA LEU A 638 -61.51 -18.44 -28.29
C LEU A 638 -61.58 -17.33 -29.34
N LYS A 639 -62.08 -17.67 -30.54
CA LYS A 639 -62.51 -16.68 -31.53
C LYS A 639 -63.96 -16.34 -31.26
N TYR A 640 -64.25 -15.06 -31.00
CA TYR A 640 -65.59 -14.52 -30.77
C TYR A 640 -66.03 -13.62 -31.92
#